data_AF-A0A6A5H820-F1
#
_entry.id   AF-A0A6A5H820-F1
#
_cell.length_a   1.000
_cell.length_b   1.000
_cell.length_c   1.000
_cell.angle_alpha   90.00
_cell.angle_beta   90.00
_cell.angle_gamma   90.00
#
_symmetry.space_group_name_H-M   'P 1'
#
loop_
_entity.id
_entity.type
_entity.pdbx_description
1 polymer ?
#
loop_
_entity_poly.entity_id
_entity_poly.type
_entity_poly.pdbx_seq_one_letter_code
_entity_poly.pdbx_strand_id
1 'polypeptide(L)'
;MSKYLKSPDNMLTSTSLESIAHSYILNELRSSISKNIFSEKCFLEDNGKELIQKMLDNSNFKLRMYGSADELAQNLKIYQNFPGSQQFLGTYFEPYLNAPVIYHSLKNEKFICKSDISVILQNMAVEISLMPNVGTFRYVIASALSGHPEQQAKHLEFVKFDQKVFDEIEMEMRKANSTNEITKTVSQISSGNFETLVEKYFKVKTAGYTKEDFRNLIKNYYKGVMNSSNNPAEALTVYSVNMTMAICLRNIIVTRPEMFHQKAPITVRLFEDGDQKFVIGAELSYALWPEKLSEIFENSRKVGPHMYSTMGLEEAKEEGEGKIEFIRYPIKRAKHRAVPIKGPNPEDPDDWCILAVDAFFEFMKSIITGVKIFLKCFDTFAVFKYIFSALEKVFKPEVESPYFLQIASVDNLLTTLQNTIQSVRPTNDVRNAKKDGFTVQNLKNELNHLGLTVLFPEIRNYAEDVYDEIDKAKKERYLRTCDLFDAVENCQLICVLNRVPNLKKFLHNQKGCGRVLGYKCEHCEKEKKASDELETMEISQQPAEVQKTSDIQNSMKNLKIETSYASVSNQYSQPAFSAPKHCEKCSENSVILVETQNELKISQDQLKEMQQKITNTEKESSDLKKEHEKIVESEAKKTEELSKIEEELSKEKEEEILKASKENEELQKTILKLTAENKANEKVIQKLLDRITDLSTNNQKTHQINEKTIEESAPTTSVTSKNAPLVIDCLICSSQIKSGQEVIRCPLCKRRFHSNCAFKWRKDHTQCPACNGDLPRI
;
A
#
# COMPACT_ATOMS: atom_id res chain seq x y z
N MET A 1 8.73 26.34 -2.24
CA MET A 1 8.00 25.07 -2.45
C MET A 1 8.76 23.74 -2.32
N SER A 2 9.87 23.47 -3.03
CA SER A 2 10.44 22.10 -3.16
C SER A 2 10.61 21.27 -1.86
N LYS A 3 10.89 21.91 -0.73
CA LYS A 3 10.97 21.24 0.59
C LYS A 3 9.64 20.65 1.08
N TYR A 4 8.50 21.26 0.74
CA TYR A 4 7.16 20.83 1.17
C TYR A 4 6.62 19.61 0.38
N LEU A 5 7.27 19.25 -0.72
CA LEU A 5 6.98 18.03 -1.49
C LEU A 5 7.59 16.76 -0.83
N LYS A 6 8.37 16.93 0.24
CA LYS A 6 8.85 15.82 1.09
C LYS A 6 8.06 15.81 2.39
N SER A 7 7.53 14.65 2.78
CA SER A 7 6.99 14.46 4.13
C SER A 7 8.14 14.54 5.15
N PRO A 8 8.03 15.33 6.24
CA PRO A 8 9.07 15.43 7.27
C PRO A 8 9.39 14.07 7.91
N ASP A 9 10.66 13.84 8.25
CA ASP A 9 11.18 12.51 8.62
C ASP A 9 10.49 11.88 9.85
N ASN A 10 9.87 12.70 10.71
CA ASN A 10 9.19 12.27 11.94
C ASN A 10 7.65 12.22 11.81
N MET A 11 7.09 12.04 10.60
CA MET A 11 5.62 11.89 10.43
C MET A 11 5.09 10.48 10.72
N LEU A 12 5.91 9.45 10.56
CA LEU A 12 5.48 8.06 10.73
C LEU A 12 5.07 7.77 12.18
N THR A 13 3.93 7.11 12.36
CA THR A 13 3.46 6.63 13.67
C THR A 13 3.47 5.10 13.72
N SER A 14 3.51 4.51 14.91
CA SER A 14 3.41 3.06 15.12
C SER A 14 2.13 2.46 14.51
N THR A 15 0.98 3.10 14.74
CA THR A 15 -0.32 2.69 14.17
C THR A 15 -0.33 2.81 12.64
N SER A 16 0.27 3.86 12.06
CA SER A 16 0.41 3.93 10.60
C SER A 16 1.28 2.80 10.06
N LEU A 17 2.44 2.54 10.70
CA LEU A 17 3.35 1.48 10.31
C LEU A 17 2.71 0.10 10.40
N GLU A 18 1.84 -0.15 11.38
CA GLU A 18 1.03 -1.37 11.46
C GLU A 18 0.15 -1.52 10.21
N SER A 19 -0.66 -0.51 9.86
CA SER A 19 -1.50 -0.55 8.66
C SER A 19 -0.70 -0.75 7.37
N ILE A 20 0.42 -0.04 7.20
CA ILE A 20 1.26 -0.15 5.99
C ILE A 20 1.91 -1.53 5.90
N ALA A 21 2.49 -2.03 7.00
CA ALA A 21 3.14 -3.34 7.05
C ALA A 21 2.12 -4.48 6.88
N HIS A 22 0.95 -4.38 7.53
CA HIS A 22 -0.13 -5.35 7.39
C HIS A 22 -0.60 -5.41 5.94
N SER A 23 -0.92 -4.27 5.31
CA SER A 23 -1.39 -4.23 3.92
C SER A 23 -0.33 -4.79 2.95
N TYR A 24 0.94 -4.34 3.08
CA TYR A 24 2.04 -4.79 2.23
C TYR A 24 2.37 -6.29 2.36
N ILE A 25 2.43 -6.83 3.58
CA ILE A 25 2.84 -8.22 3.84
C ILE A 25 1.76 -9.20 3.32
N LEU A 26 2.23 -10.27 2.68
CA LEU A 26 1.41 -11.39 2.19
C LEU A 26 0.46 -11.90 3.28
N ASN A 27 -0.80 -12.09 2.91
CA ASN A 27 -1.92 -12.35 3.83
C ASN A 27 -1.64 -13.56 4.74
N GLU A 28 -0.98 -14.59 4.22
CA GLU A 28 -0.64 -15.84 4.92
C GLU A 28 0.48 -15.68 5.96
N LEU A 29 1.29 -14.61 5.86
CA LEU A 29 2.41 -14.31 6.76
C LEU A 29 2.04 -13.27 7.84
N ARG A 30 0.91 -12.57 7.71
CA ARG A 30 0.46 -11.53 8.65
C ARG A 30 0.28 -12.05 10.08
N SER A 31 -0.03 -13.34 10.25
CA SER A 31 -0.13 -14.01 11.55
C SER A 31 1.21 -14.13 12.31
N SER A 32 2.35 -13.92 11.64
CA SER A 32 3.67 -13.83 12.29
C SER A 32 4.00 -12.45 12.84
N ILE A 33 3.14 -11.45 12.61
CA ILE A 33 3.29 -10.09 13.12
C ILE A 33 2.65 -10.03 14.51
N SER A 34 3.47 -9.88 15.56
CA SER A 34 2.97 -9.72 16.93
C SER A 34 2.35 -8.34 17.12
N LYS A 35 1.03 -8.29 17.35
CA LYS A 35 0.27 -7.04 17.56
C LYS A 35 0.83 -6.16 18.69
N ASN A 36 1.43 -6.79 19.71
CA ASN A 36 2.01 -6.08 20.85
C ASN A 36 3.14 -5.13 20.45
N ILE A 37 3.77 -5.33 19.29
CA ILE A 37 4.86 -4.48 18.77
C ILE A 37 4.37 -3.06 18.46
N PHE A 38 3.11 -2.88 18.05
CA PHE A 38 2.55 -1.58 17.67
C PHE A 38 1.69 -0.93 18.78
N SER A 39 1.74 -1.49 19.99
CA SER A 39 0.84 -1.12 21.11
C SER A 39 1.04 0.30 21.67
N GLU A 40 2.26 0.83 21.62
CA GLU A 40 2.55 2.22 22.00
C GLU A 40 2.20 3.17 20.86
N LYS A 41 1.26 4.11 21.06
CA LYS A 41 0.97 5.18 20.09
C LYS A 41 2.03 6.28 20.16
N CYS A 42 3.07 6.14 19.34
CA CYS A 42 4.21 7.06 19.27
C CYS A 42 4.57 7.42 17.83
N PHE A 43 5.30 8.54 17.68
CA PHE A 43 6.00 8.87 16.44
C PHE A 43 7.31 8.10 16.39
N LEU A 44 7.67 7.60 15.20
CA LEU A 44 8.84 6.77 14.98
C LEU A 44 9.97 7.56 14.31
N GLU A 45 11.16 7.47 14.90
CA GLU A 45 12.41 7.91 14.27
C GLU A 45 12.92 6.86 13.27
N ASP A 46 14.00 7.15 12.53
CA ASP A 46 14.63 6.24 11.55
C ASP A 46 13.66 5.59 10.54
N ASN A 47 12.58 6.27 10.16
CA ASN A 47 11.50 5.73 9.31
C ASN A 47 10.91 4.40 9.85
N GLY A 48 10.91 4.22 11.19
CA GLY A 48 10.39 3.02 11.85
C GLY A 48 11.31 1.80 11.80
N LYS A 49 12.55 1.94 11.32
CA LYS A 49 13.50 0.84 11.11
C LYS A 49 13.75 -0.01 12.35
N GLU A 50 13.83 0.57 13.55
CA GLU A 50 13.98 -0.19 14.79
C GLU A 50 12.75 -1.07 15.09
N LEU A 51 11.54 -0.55 14.85
CA LEU A 51 10.30 -1.28 15.06
C LEU A 51 10.09 -2.38 14.01
N ILE A 52 10.52 -2.12 12.77
CA ILE A 52 10.59 -3.13 11.70
C ILE A 52 11.60 -4.23 12.05
N GLN A 53 12.76 -3.89 12.62
CA GLN A 53 13.73 -4.89 13.09
C GLN A 53 13.11 -5.77 14.20
N LYS A 54 12.46 -5.16 15.20
CA LYS A 54 11.70 -5.90 16.23
C LYS A 54 10.63 -6.82 15.62
N MET A 55 9.91 -6.38 14.58
CA MET A 55 8.94 -7.20 13.85
C MET A 55 9.59 -8.39 13.13
N LEU A 56 10.72 -8.18 12.45
CA LEU A 56 11.44 -9.25 11.76
C LEU A 56 11.98 -10.30 12.74
N ASP A 57 12.60 -9.86 13.85
CA ASP A 57 13.18 -10.74 14.86
C ASP A 57 12.11 -11.58 15.60
N ASN A 58 10.95 -10.98 15.90
CA ASN A 58 9.84 -11.69 16.53
C ASN A 58 9.02 -12.57 15.56
N SER A 59 9.25 -12.49 14.25
CA SER A 59 8.46 -13.23 13.24
C SER A 59 8.66 -14.75 13.22
N ASN A 60 9.46 -15.32 14.14
CA ASN A 60 9.93 -16.71 14.11
C ASN A 60 10.42 -17.12 12.71
N PHE A 61 11.29 -16.27 12.14
CA PHE A 61 11.89 -16.41 10.82
C PHE A 61 10.91 -16.40 9.62
N LYS A 62 9.63 -16.05 9.80
CA LYS A 62 8.64 -16.05 8.69
C LYS A 62 8.77 -14.87 7.73
N LEU A 63 9.27 -13.73 8.17
CA LEU A 63 9.40 -12.52 7.34
C LEU A 63 10.75 -12.37 6.62
N ARG A 64 11.60 -13.42 6.61
CA ARG A 64 12.95 -13.38 5.99
C ARG A 64 12.98 -13.06 4.49
N MET A 65 11.88 -13.26 3.75
CA MET A 65 11.81 -12.93 2.32
C MET A 65 11.92 -11.43 2.03
N TYR A 66 11.51 -10.58 3.00
CA TYR A 66 11.47 -9.12 2.85
C TYR A 66 12.85 -8.44 2.98
N GLY A 67 13.90 -9.20 3.30
CA GLY A 67 15.27 -8.70 3.42
C GLY A 67 15.57 -8.09 4.79
N SER A 68 16.44 -7.09 4.81
CA SER A 68 16.78 -6.32 6.02
C SER A 68 15.65 -5.37 6.45
N ALA A 69 15.66 -4.93 7.72
CA ALA A 69 14.72 -3.91 8.20
C ALA A 69 14.83 -2.58 7.42
N ASP A 70 16.03 -2.27 6.89
CA ASP A 70 16.27 -1.10 6.05
C ASP A 70 15.57 -1.24 4.68
N GLU A 71 15.77 -2.36 4.00
CA GLU A 71 15.10 -2.65 2.73
C GLU A 71 13.58 -2.71 2.89
N LEU A 72 13.07 -3.29 3.98
CA LEU A 72 11.64 -3.32 4.24
C LEU A 72 11.11 -1.89 4.51
N ALA A 73 11.79 -1.07 5.33
CA ALA A 73 11.42 0.33 5.53
C ALA A 73 11.35 1.13 4.21
N GLN A 74 12.36 0.98 3.35
CA GLN A 74 12.37 1.58 2.01
C GLN A 74 11.17 1.13 1.16
N ASN A 75 10.85 -0.17 1.17
CA ASN A 75 9.73 -0.72 0.39
C ASN A 75 8.36 -0.29 0.93
N LEU A 76 8.16 -0.25 2.25
CA LEU A 76 6.93 0.30 2.85
C LEU A 76 6.78 1.79 2.51
N LYS A 77 7.87 2.56 2.52
CA LYS A 77 7.89 3.99 2.12
C LYS A 77 7.60 4.21 0.63
N ILE A 78 7.91 3.25 -0.24
CA ILE A 78 7.46 3.25 -1.66
C ILE A 78 5.98 2.87 -1.74
N TYR A 79 5.57 1.79 -1.06
CA TYR A 79 4.23 1.22 -1.12
C TYR A 79 3.14 2.21 -0.69
N GLN A 80 3.34 2.97 0.38
CA GLN A 80 2.38 3.99 0.86
C GLN A 80 2.29 5.25 -0.02
N ASN A 81 3.19 5.43 -1.00
CA ASN A 81 3.44 6.72 -1.63
C ASN A 81 2.57 6.97 -2.89
N PHE A 82 1.26 7.04 -2.66
CA PHE A 82 0.24 7.33 -3.68
C PHE A 82 -0.84 8.30 -3.13
N PRO A 83 -1.47 9.11 -4.00
CA PRO A 83 -2.59 9.96 -3.59
C PRO A 83 -3.75 9.13 -3.02
N GLY A 84 -4.33 9.60 -1.91
CA GLY A 84 -5.43 8.90 -1.21
C GLY A 84 -5.02 7.70 -0.36
N SER A 85 -3.72 7.47 -0.12
CA SER A 85 -3.25 6.28 0.64
C SER A 85 -3.79 6.18 2.07
N GLN A 86 -4.16 7.29 2.73
CA GLN A 86 -4.85 7.28 4.02
C GLN A 86 -6.19 6.52 3.98
N GLN A 87 -6.95 6.61 2.89
CA GLN A 87 -8.21 5.86 2.74
C GLN A 87 -7.91 4.37 2.61
N PHE A 88 -7.04 4.00 1.66
CA PHE A 88 -6.68 2.60 1.41
C PHE A 88 -6.07 1.89 2.62
N LEU A 89 -5.33 2.62 3.47
CA LEU A 89 -4.68 2.09 4.68
C LEU A 89 -5.50 2.28 5.96
N GLY A 90 -6.67 2.93 5.89
CA GLY A 90 -7.53 3.24 7.04
C GLY A 90 -6.96 4.28 8.02
N THR A 91 -5.91 5.03 7.65
CA THR A 91 -5.14 5.92 8.54
C THR A 91 -5.65 7.38 8.56
N TYR A 92 -6.96 7.61 8.38
CA TYR A 92 -7.61 8.93 8.26
C TYR A 92 -7.29 9.96 9.36
N PHE A 93 -6.92 9.51 10.56
CA PHE A 93 -6.61 10.36 11.72
C PHE A 93 -5.10 10.45 12.03
N GLU A 94 -4.26 9.72 11.29
CA GLU A 94 -2.81 9.78 11.39
C GLU A 94 -2.24 10.82 10.38
N PRO A 95 -1.07 11.43 10.64
CA PRO A 95 -0.44 12.36 9.70
C PRO A 95 -0.20 11.80 8.30
N TYR A 96 -0.24 12.66 7.28
CA TYR A 96 -0.04 12.27 5.88
C TYR A 96 1.42 11.83 5.64
N LEU A 97 1.60 10.64 5.03
CA LEU A 97 2.91 9.99 4.82
C LEU A 97 3.36 9.89 3.35
N ASN A 98 2.44 10.14 2.41
CA ASN A 98 2.75 10.28 0.98
C ASN A 98 3.61 11.53 0.71
N ALA A 99 4.35 11.51 -0.40
CA ALA A 99 5.18 12.62 -0.87
C ALA A 99 4.51 13.25 -2.10
N PRO A 100 4.00 14.49 -2.01
CA PRO A 100 3.28 15.16 -3.09
C PRO A 100 4.05 15.22 -4.40
N VAL A 101 3.40 14.82 -5.49
CA VAL A 101 3.99 14.83 -6.83
C VAL A 101 3.44 16.00 -7.63
N ILE A 102 4.34 16.79 -8.23
CA ILE A 102 3.97 17.76 -9.27
C ILE A 102 4.02 17.03 -10.61
N TYR A 103 2.85 16.61 -11.07
CA TYR A 103 2.66 15.94 -12.35
C TYR A 103 2.79 16.94 -13.49
N HIS A 104 3.18 16.45 -14.66
CA HIS A 104 3.30 17.27 -15.87
C HIS A 104 2.38 16.68 -16.95
N SER A 105 1.67 17.54 -17.66
CA SER A 105 0.82 17.12 -18.77
C SER A 105 1.63 16.84 -20.05
N LEU A 106 0.98 16.34 -21.11
CA LEU A 106 1.59 16.27 -22.44
C LEU A 106 2.03 17.64 -22.97
N LYS A 107 1.34 18.73 -22.59
CA LYS A 107 1.70 20.12 -22.89
C LYS A 107 2.78 20.69 -21.93
N ASN A 108 3.31 19.86 -21.03
CA ASN A 108 4.26 20.21 -19.98
C ASN A 108 3.73 21.26 -18.96
N GLU A 109 2.41 21.42 -18.86
CA GLU A 109 1.78 22.20 -17.79
C GLU A 109 1.85 21.43 -16.46
N LYS A 110 1.92 22.16 -15.34
CA LYS A 110 2.08 21.58 -13.99
C LYS A 110 0.74 21.37 -13.31
N PHE A 111 0.54 20.16 -12.79
CA PHE A 111 -0.64 19.74 -12.06
C PHE A 111 -0.27 19.10 -10.73
N ILE A 112 -1.20 19.12 -9.78
CA ILE A 112 -1.12 18.39 -8.51
C ILE A 112 -2.44 17.63 -8.30
N CYS A 113 -2.37 16.46 -7.68
CA CYS A 113 -3.58 15.77 -7.27
C CYS A 113 -4.24 16.52 -6.10
N LYS A 114 -5.58 16.69 -6.16
CA LYS A 114 -6.37 17.46 -5.19
C LYS A 114 -6.15 17.00 -3.73
N SER A 115 -5.99 15.69 -3.49
CA SER A 115 -5.72 15.14 -2.15
C SER A 115 -4.28 15.34 -1.66
N ASP A 116 -3.30 15.54 -2.56
CA ASP A 116 -1.92 15.86 -2.18
C ASP A 116 -1.78 17.31 -1.66
N ILE A 117 -2.79 18.19 -1.87
CA ILE A 117 -2.79 19.57 -1.35
C ILE A 117 -2.75 19.58 0.18
N SER A 118 -3.57 18.74 0.84
CA SER A 118 -3.61 18.63 2.30
C SER A 118 -2.26 18.19 2.88
N VAL A 119 -1.55 17.31 2.15
CA VAL A 119 -0.20 16.86 2.51
C VAL A 119 0.80 18.02 2.45
N ILE A 120 0.75 18.86 1.40
CA ILE A 120 1.57 20.07 1.33
C ILE A 120 1.24 21.03 2.49
N LEU A 121 -0.04 21.25 2.79
CA LEU A 121 -0.47 22.10 3.90
C LEU A 121 0.01 21.58 5.26
N GLN A 122 0.00 20.26 5.49
CA GLN A 122 0.61 19.64 6.66
C GLN A 122 2.11 19.91 6.72
N ASN A 123 2.83 19.61 5.62
CA ASN A 123 4.28 19.74 5.56
C ASN A 123 4.70 21.20 5.77
N MET A 124 3.93 22.16 5.24
CA MET A 124 4.07 23.60 5.53
C MET A 124 3.86 23.91 7.01
N ALA A 125 2.70 23.55 7.57
CA ALA A 125 2.35 23.86 8.95
C ALA A 125 3.40 23.35 9.95
N VAL A 126 4.02 22.19 9.68
CA VAL A 126 5.05 21.58 10.52
C VAL A 126 6.41 22.26 10.35
N GLU A 127 6.91 22.42 9.12
CA GLU A 127 8.17 23.11 8.80
C GLU A 127 8.17 24.60 9.20
N ILE A 128 6.99 25.21 9.34
CA ILE A 128 6.80 26.60 9.81
C ILE A 128 6.61 26.68 11.33
N SER A 129 6.25 25.57 11.99
CA SER A 129 5.88 25.53 13.41
C SER A 129 6.99 26.04 14.33
N LEU A 130 6.60 26.73 15.42
CA LEU A 130 7.55 27.05 16.50
C LEU A 130 7.87 25.82 17.36
N MET A 131 7.09 24.74 17.25
CA MET A 131 7.20 23.53 18.07
C MET A 131 7.02 22.24 17.22
N PRO A 132 7.81 22.03 16.15
CA PRO A 132 7.60 20.97 15.15
C PRO A 132 7.78 19.54 15.69
N ASN A 133 8.39 19.40 16.86
CA ASN A 133 8.66 18.12 17.53
C ASN A 133 7.58 17.68 18.53
N VAL A 134 6.53 18.48 18.73
CA VAL A 134 5.40 18.11 19.59
C VAL A 134 4.45 17.19 18.83
N GLY A 135 4.35 15.91 19.24
CA GLY A 135 3.49 14.93 18.58
C GLY A 135 2.00 15.33 18.52
N THR A 136 1.49 16.01 19.55
CA THR A 136 0.09 16.49 19.55
C THR A 136 -0.17 17.58 18.52
N PHE A 137 0.83 18.39 18.14
CA PHE A 137 0.70 19.34 17.03
C PHE A 137 0.42 18.60 15.73
N ARG A 138 1.22 17.57 15.40
CA ARG A 138 1.06 16.78 14.16
C ARG A 138 -0.32 16.15 14.04
N TYR A 139 -0.82 15.54 15.11
CA TYR A 139 -2.19 15.00 15.16
C TYR A 139 -3.28 16.07 15.03
N VAL A 140 -3.09 17.27 15.62
CA VAL A 140 -4.03 18.39 15.46
C VAL A 140 -4.02 18.96 14.04
N ILE A 141 -2.86 19.01 13.37
CA ILE A 141 -2.76 19.44 11.97
C ILE A 141 -3.46 18.42 11.05
N ALA A 142 -3.19 17.13 11.21
CA ALA A 142 -3.90 16.07 10.47
C ALA A 142 -5.42 16.17 10.68
N SER A 143 -5.88 16.28 11.94
CA SER A 143 -7.30 16.43 12.29
C SER A 143 -7.93 17.78 11.91
N ALA A 144 -7.13 18.77 11.51
CA ALA A 144 -7.61 20.05 10.97
C ALA A 144 -7.74 20.05 9.45
N LEU A 145 -7.09 19.08 8.78
CA LEU A 145 -7.18 18.84 7.34
C LEU A 145 -8.25 17.76 7.04
N SER A 146 -8.22 16.64 7.76
CA SER A 146 -9.16 15.52 7.61
C SER A 146 -10.62 15.93 7.87
N GLY A 147 -11.55 15.31 7.14
CA GLY A 147 -13.00 15.47 7.33
C GLY A 147 -13.64 16.65 6.56
N HIS A 148 -12.87 17.35 5.73
CA HIS A 148 -13.38 18.39 4.82
C HIS A 148 -14.04 17.78 3.57
N PRO A 149 -15.33 18.06 3.28
CA PRO A 149 -16.00 17.58 2.06
C PRO A 149 -15.31 18.04 0.77
N GLU A 150 -14.64 19.20 0.79
CA GLU A 150 -13.87 19.71 -0.34
C GLU A 150 -12.71 18.79 -0.74
N GLN A 151 -12.26 17.91 0.17
CA GLN A 151 -11.18 16.93 -0.05
C GLN A 151 -11.71 15.53 -0.39
N GLN A 152 -12.99 15.25 -0.13
CA GLN A 152 -13.63 13.96 -0.40
C GLN A 152 -14.09 13.85 -1.87
N ALA A 153 -13.12 13.98 -2.78
CA ALA A 153 -13.34 13.75 -4.21
C ALA A 153 -13.72 12.27 -4.43
N LYS A 154 -14.81 12.04 -5.18
CA LYS A 154 -15.34 10.68 -5.46
C LYS A 154 -14.40 9.82 -6.30
N HIS A 155 -13.57 10.47 -7.11
CA HIS A 155 -12.54 9.88 -7.97
C HIS A 155 -11.30 10.79 -7.93
N LEU A 156 -10.22 10.42 -8.63
CA LEU A 156 -8.95 11.13 -8.52
C LEU A 156 -8.88 12.39 -9.39
N GLU A 157 -9.18 13.55 -8.80
CA GLU A 157 -9.13 14.86 -9.46
C GLU A 157 -7.72 15.50 -9.45
N PHE A 158 -7.40 16.25 -10.50
CA PHE A 158 -6.16 17.04 -10.62
C PHE A 158 -6.46 18.52 -10.86
N VAL A 159 -5.68 19.41 -10.25
CA VAL A 159 -5.78 20.87 -10.44
C VAL A 159 -4.45 21.45 -10.92
N LYS A 160 -4.49 22.59 -11.61
CA LYS A 160 -3.27 23.31 -12.02
C LYS A 160 -2.49 23.80 -10.81
N PHE A 161 -1.17 23.58 -10.81
CA PHE A 161 -0.29 23.96 -9.72
C PHE A 161 0.22 25.40 -9.90
N ASP A 162 -0.37 26.37 -9.18
CA ASP A 162 0.21 27.71 -9.06
C ASP A 162 1.09 27.83 -7.82
N GLN A 163 2.40 27.99 -8.08
CA GLN A 163 3.45 28.28 -7.09
C GLN A 163 3.11 29.45 -6.16
N LYS A 164 2.48 30.52 -6.69
CA LYS A 164 2.23 31.78 -5.94
C LYS A 164 1.23 31.59 -4.81
N VAL A 165 0.15 30.86 -5.07
CA VAL A 165 -0.91 30.59 -4.07
C VAL A 165 -0.33 29.86 -2.86
N PHE A 166 0.59 28.92 -3.10
CA PHE A 166 1.31 28.23 -2.03
C PHE A 166 2.30 29.14 -1.27
N ASP A 167 2.97 30.08 -1.95
CA ASP A 167 3.86 31.04 -1.28
C ASP A 167 3.07 32.08 -0.44
N GLU A 168 1.87 32.49 -0.88
CA GLU A 168 0.94 33.29 -0.08
C GLU A 168 0.47 32.55 1.19
N ILE A 169 0.12 31.28 1.04
CA ILE A 169 -0.25 30.40 2.15
C ILE A 169 0.91 30.24 3.15
N GLU A 170 2.16 30.15 2.67
CA GLU A 170 3.34 30.13 3.54
C GLU A 170 3.42 31.40 4.41
N MET A 171 3.12 32.58 3.84
CA MET A 171 3.07 33.84 4.58
C MET A 171 1.92 33.90 5.59
N GLU A 172 0.73 33.38 5.25
CA GLU A 172 -0.40 33.31 6.19
C GLU A 172 -0.11 32.41 7.39
N MET A 173 0.45 31.21 7.16
CA MET A 173 0.87 30.30 8.24
C MET A 173 1.95 30.94 9.12
N ARG A 174 2.96 31.59 8.52
CA ARG A 174 4.02 32.31 9.27
C ARG A 174 3.45 33.44 10.14
N LYS A 175 2.42 34.14 9.66
CA LYS A 175 1.73 35.19 10.42
C LYS A 175 0.90 34.61 11.57
N ALA A 176 0.14 33.54 11.33
CA ALA A 176 -0.68 32.87 12.35
C ALA A 176 0.16 32.19 13.46
N ASN A 177 1.36 31.74 13.12
CA ASN A 177 2.35 31.14 14.02
C ASN A 177 3.38 32.15 14.55
N SER A 178 3.19 33.46 14.34
CA SER A 178 4.10 34.49 14.86
C SER A 178 3.95 34.64 16.37
N THR A 179 5.07 34.83 17.09
CA THR A 179 5.12 34.95 18.56
C THR A 179 4.06 35.93 19.10
N ASN A 180 3.84 37.04 18.41
CA ASN A 180 2.85 38.05 18.81
C ASN A 180 1.41 37.52 18.83
N GLU A 181 0.97 36.74 17.83
CA GLU A 181 -0.38 36.14 17.84
C GLU A 181 -0.47 34.92 18.78
N ILE A 182 0.63 34.19 19.00
CA ILE A 182 0.70 33.11 20.00
C ILE A 182 0.55 33.69 21.42
N THR A 183 1.38 34.66 21.82
CA THR A 183 1.30 35.31 23.14
C THR A 183 -0.05 35.98 23.38
N LYS A 184 -0.65 36.55 22.34
CA LYS A 184 -2.02 37.11 22.38
C LYS A 184 -3.08 36.03 22.60
N THR A 185 -2.97 34.87 21.97
CA THR A 185 -3.85 33.72 22.22
C THR A 185 -3.67 33.18 23.65
N VAL A 186 -2.43 33.03 24.14
CA VAL A 186 -2.14 32.65 25.54
C VAL A 186 -2.80 33.64 26.51
N SER A 187 -2.65 34.94 26.29
CA SER A 187 -3.26 36.00 27.12
C SER A 187 -4.79 35.93 27.11
N GLN A 188 -5.42 35.65 25.96
CA GLN A 188 -6.88 35.46 25.86
C GLN A 188 -7.37 34.25 26.67
N ILE A 189 -6.63 33.13 26.64
CA ILE A 189 -6.98 31.92 27.40
C ILE A 189 -6.77 32.17 28.91
N SER A 190 -5.62 32.71 29.32
CA SER A 190 -5.30 32.99 30.74
C SER A 190 -6.21 34.04 31.39
N SER A 191 -6.80 34.95 30.61
CA SER A 191 -7.79 35.92 31.09
C SER A 191 -9.24 35.40 31.06
N GLY A 192 -9.46 34.15 30.63
CA GLY A 192 -10.81 33.56 30.52
C GLY A 192 -11.63 34.05 29.34
N ASN A 193 -11.06 34.83 28.42
CA ASN A 193 -11.72 35.34 27.22
C ASN A 193 -11.74 34.27 26.11
N PHE A 194 -12.47 33.18 26.38
CA PHE A 194 -12.60 32.05 25.46
C PHE A 194 -13.43 32.40 24.22
N GLU A 195 -14.40 33.33 24.34
CA GLU A 195 -15.29 33.74 23.24
C GLU A 195 -14.52 34.22 22.01
N THR A 196 -13.41 34.93 22.19
CA THR A 196 -12.60 35.40 21.06
C THR A 196 -11.96 34.25 20.28
N LEU A 197 -11.68 33.10 20.92
CA LEU A 197 -11.24 31.88 20.25
C LEU A 197 -12.40 31.10 19.64
N VAL A 198 -13.53 30.99 20.36
CA VAL A 198 -14.75 30.32 19.87
C VAL A 198 -15.24 30.97 18.58
N GLU A 199 -15.35 32.31 18.54
CA GLU A 199 -15.72 33.02 17.30
C GLU A 199 -14.65 32.92 16.21
N LYS A 200 -13.35 32.94 16.54
CA LYS A 200 -12.29 32.69 15.55
C LYS A 200 -12.39 31.29 14.92
N TYR A 201 -12.76 30.27 15.68
CA TYR A 201 -12.87 28.88 15.23
C TYR A 201 -14.16 28.66 14.41
N PHE A 202 -15.30 29.16 14.90
CA PHE A 202 -16.62 29.01 14.26
C PHE A 202 -16.93 30.06 13.19
N LYS A 203 -15.96 30.88 12.79
CA LYS A 203 -16.02 31.70 11.55
C LYS A 203 -16.15 30.83 10.30
N VAL A 204 -15.65 29.59 10.36
CA VAL A 204 -15.83 28.55 9.36
C VAL A 204 -16.82 27.51 9.92
N LYS A 205 -17.67 26.94 9.05
CA LYS A 205 -18.65 25.92 9.44
C LYS A 205 -17.94 24.60 9.76
N THR A 206 -17.70 24.32 11.04
CA THR A 206 -17.08 23.07 11.49
C THR A 206 -18.11 21.99 11.81
N ALA A 207 -17.85 20.75 11.38
CA ALA A 207 -18.58 19.58 11.86
C ALA A 207 -18.08 19.12 13.26
N GLY A 208 -18.87 18.28 13.94
CA GLY A 208 -18.45 17.54 15.14
C GLY A 208 -18.55 18.25 16.50
N TYR A 209 -18.60 19.59 16.54
CA TYR A 209 -18.71 20.36 17.79
C TYR A 209 -19.66 21.54 17.66
N THR A 210 -20.40 21.87 18.73
CA THR A 210 -21.05 23.18 18.88
C THR A 210 -20.09 24.21 19.49
N LYS A 211 -20.49 25.50 19.44
CA LYS A 211 -19.78 26.58 20.15
C LYS A 211 -19.64 26.31 21.65
N GLU A 212 -20.62 25.66 22.29
CA GLU A 212 -20.55 25.35 23.73
C GLU A 212 -19.61 24.18 24.03
N ASP A 213 -19.61 23.13 23.21
CA ASP A 213 -18.69 21.99 23.38
C ASP A 213 -17.24 22.44 23.26
N PHE A 214 -16.94 23.25 22.26
CA PHE A 214 -15.60 23.79 22.04
C PHE A 214 -15.18 24.81 23.11
N ARG A 215 -16.11 25.67 23.55
CA ARG A 215 -15.93 26.55 24.72
C ARG A 215 -15.57 25.75 25.97
N ASN A 216 -16.25 24.62 26.20
CA ASN A 216 -15.98 23.74 27.34
C ASN A 216 -14.71 22.92 27.16
N LEU A 217 -14.32 22.56 25.95
CA LEU A 217 -13.02 21.96 25.65
C LEU A 217 -11.87 22.91 26.05
N ILE A 218 -11.95 24.20 25.70
CA ILE A 218 -10.94 25.19 26.11
C ILE A 218 -10.92 25.34 27.64
N LYS A 219 -12.09 25.52 28.29
CA LYS A 219 -12.20 25.62 29.77
C LYS A 219 -11.58 24.40 30.47
N ASN A 220 -11.91 23.20 30.01
CA ASN A 220 -11.45 21.95 30.61
C ASN A 220 -9.95 21.74 30.39
N TYR A 221 -9.43 22.06 29.20
CA TYR A 221 -7.99 22.03 28.94
C TYR A 221 -7.24 23.02 29.84
N TYR A 222 -7.69 24.27 29.92
CA TYR A 222 -7.09 25.29 30.79
C TYR A 222 -7.10 24.85 32.27
N LYS A 223 -8.25 24.39 32.77
CA LYS A 223 -8.38 23.88 34.14
C LYS A 223 -7.48 22.67 34.39
N GLY A 224 -7.33 21.77 33.41
CA GLY A 224 -6.39 20.65 33.47
C GLY A 224 -4.95 21.14 33.62
N VAL A 225 -4.48 21.97 32.69
CA VAL A 225 -3.12 22.52 32.67
C VAL A 225 -2.78 23.25 33.97
N MET A 226 -3.68 24.08 34.49
CA MET A 226 -3.47 24.82 35.74
C MET A 226 -3.47 23.93 37.00
N ASN A 227 -4.02 22.71 36.91
CA ASN A 227 -4.10 21.75 38.02
C ASN A 227 -2.99 20.68 37.99
N SER A 228 -2.41 20.36 36.83
CA SER A 228 -1.49 19.21 36.68
C SER A 228 -0.22 19.47 35.86
N SER A 229 -0.04 20.62 35.21
CA SER A 229 1.20 20.91 34.47
C SER A 229 2.29 21.47 35.39
N ASN A 230 3.47 20.85 35.35
CA ASN A 230 4.68 21.41 35.96
C ASN A 230 5.15 22.72 35.28
N ASN A 231 4.72 22.97 34.04
CA ASN A 231 4.93 24.24 33.33
C ASN A 231 3.65 24.68 32.60
N PRO A 232 2.73 25.41 33.28
CA PRO A 232 1.50 25.87 32.66
C PRO A 232 1.71 26.80 31.48
N ALA A 233 2.72 27.68 31.52
CA ALA A 233 2.98 28.65 30.46
C ALA A 233 3.39 27.98 29.13
N GLU A 234 4.24 26.95 29.20
CA GLU A 234 4.63 26.15 28.04
C GLU A 234 3.46 25.34 27.48
N ALA A 235 2.69 24.67 28.34
CA ALA A 235 1.51 23.90 27.92
C ALA A 235 0.46 24.78 27.23
N LEU A 236 0.18 25.98 27.75
CA LEU A 236 -0.71 26.95 27.10
C LEU A 236 -0.11 27.50 25.79
N THR A 237 1.21 27.60 25.68
CA THR A 237 1.89 27.98 24.43
C THR A 237 1.75 26.90 23.36
N VAL A 238 2.00 25.62 23.70
CA VAL A 238 1.76 24.46 22.82
C VAL A 238 0.31 24.46 22.33
N TYR A 239 -0.65 24.59 23.24
CA TYR A 239 -2.07 24.62 22.89
C TYR A 239 -2.42 25.81 21.98
N SER A 240 -1.83 26.98 22.24
CA SER A 240 -2.03 28.17 21.40
C SER A 240 -1.48 27.98 19.98
N VAL A 241 -0.30 27.37 19.82
CA VAL A 241 0.30 27.03 18.51
C VAL A 241 -0.56 26.00 17.76
N ASN A 242 -1.00 24.95 18.45
CA ASN A 242 -1.92 23.95 17.90
C ASN A 242 -3.21 24.64 17.39
N MET A 243 -3.80 25.52 18.20
CA MET A 243 -5.08 26.17 17.89
C MET A 243 -4.98 27.23 16.79
N THR A 244 -3.97 28.12 16.80
CA THR A 244 -3.86 29.16 15.76
C THR A 244 -3.59 28.54 14.39
N MET A 245 -2.75 27.50 14.31
CA MET A 245 -2.48 26.80 13.06
C MET A 245 -3.71 26.02 12.56
N ALA A 246 -4.43 25.32 13.45
CA ALA A 246 -5.65 24.59 13.08
C ALA A 246 -6.82 25.51 12.66
N ILE A 247 -6.84 26.76 13.13
CA ILE A 247 -7.76 27.81 12.64
C ILE A 247 -7.26 28.37 11.30
N CYS A 248 -5.95 28.60 11.15
CA CYS A 248 -5.36 29.08 9.90
C CYS A 248 -5.63 28.13 8.73
N LEU A 249 -5.41 26.82 8.91
CA LEU A 249 -5.63 25.78 7.90
C LEU A 249 -7.10 25.72 7.43
N ARG A 250 -8.06 25.73 8.36
CA ARG A 250 -9.50 25.72 8.01
C ARG A 250 -9.93 26.99 7.29
N ASN A 251 -9.37 28.15 7.66
CA ASN A 251 -9.57 29.39 6.92
C ASN A 251 -9.01 29.27 5.49
N ILE A 252 -7.77 28.77 5.32
CA ILE A 252 -7.14 28.58 4.00
C ILE A 252 -8.00 27.72 3.08
N ILE A 253 -8.50 26.57 3.56
CA ILE A 253 -9.36 25.67 2.78
C ILE A 253 -10.63 26.39 2.29
N VAL A 254 -11.33 27.08 3.19
CA VAL A 254 -12.66 27.64 2.92
C VAL A 254 -12.60 29.03 2.26
N THR A 255 -11.49 29.77 2.36
CA THR A 255 -11.31 31.02 1.59
C THR A 255 -10.70 30.81 0.21
N ARG A 256 -10.15 29.61 -0.09
CA ARG A 256 -9.56 29.26 -1.39
C ARG A 256 -10.21 28.01 -2.02
N PRO A 257 -11.55 27.96 -2.16
CA PRO A 257 -12.23 26.78 -2.70
C PRO A 257 -11.77 26.43 -4.12
N GLU A 258 -11.30 27.38 -4.91
CA GLU A 258 -10.74 27.14 -6.26
C GLU A 258 -9.46 26.29 -6.27
N MET A 259 -8.74 26.14 -5.15
CA MET A 259 -7.66 25.14 -5.04
C MET A 259 -8.20 23.70 -5.03
N PHE A 260 -9.45 23.51 -4.61
CA PHE A 260 -10.10 22.21 -4.43
C PHE A 260 -11.20 21.94 -5.47
N HIS A 261 -11.39 22.83 -6.45
CA HIS A 261 -12.33 22.63 -7.56
C HIS A 261 -11.56 22.54 -8.88
N GLN A 262 -11.75 21.42 -9.59
CA GLN A 262 -11.29 21.30 -10.98
C GLN A 262 -12.09 22.25 -11.89
N LYS A 263 -11.52 23.43 -12.13
CA LYS A 263 -11.84 24.26 -13.30
C LYS A 263 -11.11 23.68 -14.51
N ALA A 264 -11.64 23.91 -15.72
CA ALA A 264 -11.09 23.38 -16.97
C ALA A 264 -9.57 23.66 -17.12
N PRO A 265 -8.78 22.74 -17.71
CA PRO A 265 -9.21 21.56 -18.48
C PRO A 265 -9.65 20.36 -17.62
N ILE A 266 -10.40 19.45 -18.26
CA ILE A 266 -10.68 18.11 -17.74
C ILE A 266 -9.42 17.27 -17.89
N THR A 267 -9.09 16.43 -16.92
CA THR A 267 -7.82 15.68 -16.85
C THR A 267 -8.03 14.18 -16.85
N VAL A 268 -7.21 13.45 -17.60
CA VAL A 268 -7.16 11.98 -17.60
C VAL A 268 -5.72 11.53 -17.38
N ARG A 269 -5.51 10.46 -16.61
CA ARG A 269 -4.18 9.89 -16.37
C ARG A 269 -3.69 9.13 -17.59
N LEU A 270 -2.57 9.59 -18.14
CA LEU A 270 -1.74 8.83 -19.04
C LEU A 270 -0.75 8.03 -18.22
N PHE A 271 -1.00 6.74 -18.08
CA PHE A 271 -0.12 5.83 -17.38
C PHE A 271 1.14 5.58 -18.22
N GLU A 272 2.30 5.72 -17.59
CA GLU A 272 3.60 5.43 -18.19
C GLU A 272 4.23 4.22 -17.46
N ASP A 273 4.47 3.13 -18.19
CA ASP A 273 5.10 1.91 -17.66
C ASP A 273 6.19 1.42 -18.62
N GLY A 274 7.45 1.76 -18.32
CA GLY A 274 8.56 1.54 -19.25
C GLY A 274 8.40 2.38 -20.52
N ASP A 275 8.27 1.70 -21.66
CA ASP A 275 7.97 2.27 -22.97
C ASP A 275 6.46 2.49 -23.19
N GLN A 276 5.62 1.66 -22.56
CA GLN A 276 4.16 1.64 -22.74
C GLN A 276 3.49 2.92 -22.21
N LYS A 277 2.53 3.45 -23.00
CA LYS A 277 1.74 4.65 -22.66
C LYS A 277 0.28 4.45 -23.01
N PHE A 278 -0.58 4.50 -22.00
CA PHE A 278 -1.99 4.16 -22.14
C PHE A 278 -2.87 4.88 -21.10
N VAL A 279 -4.16 5.03 -21.38
CA VAL A 279 -5.16 5.56 -20.44
C VAL A 279 -6.13 4.45 -20.02
N ILE A 280 -6.78 4.58 -18.86
CA ILE A 280 -7.92 3.71 -18.54
C ILE A 280 -9.11 4.16 -19.40
N GLY A 281 -9.68 3.27 -20.20
CA GLY A 281 -10.75 3.64 -21.15
C GLY A 281 -11.95 4.26 -20.45
N ALA A 282 -12.42 3.65 -19.36
CA ALA A 282 -13.53 4.17 -18.55
C ALA A 282 -13.24 5.53 -17.89
N GLU A 283 -11.97 5.89 -17.67
CA GLU A 283 -11.57 7.22 -17.17
C GLU A 283 -11.73 8.28 -18.26
N LEU A 284 -11.33 7.96 -19.50
CA LEU A 284 -11.53 8.83 -20.66
C LEU A 284 -13.01 8.96 -21.01
N SER A 285 -13.77 7.85 -21.06
CA SER A 285 -15.20 7.88 -21.33
C SER A 285 -15.97 8.69 -20.28
N TYR A 286 -15.62 8.58 -19.00
CA TYR A 286 -16.27 9.37 -17.94
C TYR A 286 -15.87 10.86 -17.98
N ALA A 287 -14.63 11.16 -18.39
CA ALA A 287 -14.17 12.54 -18.60
C ALA A 287 -14.83 13.22 -19.81
N LEU A 288 -15.23 12.46 -20.84
CA LEU A 288 -15.92 12.96 -22.03
C LEU A 288 -17.46 13.00 -21.87
N TRP A 289 -18.05 12.02 -21.18
CA TRP A 289 -19.49 11.83 -21.03
C TRP A 289 -19.88 11.50 -19.58
N PRO A 290 -19.70 12.43 -18.62
CA PRO A 290 -19.99 12.18 -17.21
C PRO A 290 -21.47 11.87 -16.92
N GLU A 291 -22.39 12.28 -17.80
CA GLU A 291 -23.80 11.93 -17.76
C GLU A 291 -24.09 10.45 -18.07
N LYS A 292 -23.15 9.74 -18.73
CA LYS A 292 -23.24 8.31 -19.06
C LYS A 292 -22.66 7.38 -18.00
N LEU A 293 -22.41 7.87 -16.77
CA LEU A 293 -21.85 7.11 -15.65
C LEU A 293 -22.42 5.69 -15.53
N SER A 294 -23.75 5.55 -15.52
CA SER A 294 -24.45 4.26 -15.39
C SER A 294 -24.21 3.29 -16.54
N GLU A 295 -23.93 3.78 -17.76
CA GLU A 295 -23.57 2.96 -18.93
C GLU A 295 -22.09 2.54 -18.84
N ILE A 296 -21.20 3.50 -18.55
CA ILE A 296 -19.74 3.30 -18.47
C ILE A 296 -19.38 2.28 -17.38
N PHE A 297 -20.06 2.36 -16.23
CA PHE A 297 -19.81 1.49 -15.07
C PHE A 297 -20.86 0.37 -14.88
N GLU A 298 -21.73 0.11 -15.86
CA GLU A 298 -22.76 -0.96 -15.77
C GLU A 298 -22.16 -2.33 -15.38
N ASN A 299 -20.95 -2.61 -15.87
CA ASN A 299 -20.26 -3.87 -15.63
C ASN A 299 -19.60 -3.99 -14.24
N SER A 300 -19.35 -2.91 -13.49
CA SER A 300 -18.72 -2.99 -12.17
C SER A 300 -19.61 -3.67 -11.11
N ARG A 301 -20.92 -3.74 -11.39
CA ARG A 301 -21.94 -4.36 -10.53
C ARG A 301 -22.20 -5.83 -10.86
N LYS A 302 -21.47 -6.43 -11.81
CA LYS A 302 -21.69 -7.82 -12.26
C LYS A 302 -20.79 -8.79 -11.49
N VAL A 303 -21.32 -9.97 -11.16
CA VAL A 303 -20.61 -10.99 -10.38
C VAL A 303 -19.46 -11.57 -11.21
N GLY A 304 -18.22 -11.18 -10.88
CA GLY A 304 -17.01 -11.62 -11.56
C GLY A 304 -15.78 -10.79 -11.15
N PRO A 305 -14.61 -11.04 -11.77
CA PRO A 305 -13.43 -10.19 -11.56
C PRO A 305 -13.62 -8.83 -12.26
N HIS A 306 -13.65 -7.75 -11.48
CA HIS A 306 -13.79 -6.40 -12.03
C HIS A 306 -12.49 -5.93 -12.68
N MET A 307 -12.61 -5.34 -13.87
CA MET A 307 -11.53 -5.15 -14.82
C MET A 307 -11.71 -3.87 -15.62
N TYR A 308 -10.64 -3.09 -15.77
CA TYR A 308 -10.62 -1.90 -16.64
C TYR A 308 -9.66 -2.08 -17.81
N SER A 309 -10.21 -2.10 -19.02
CA SER A 309 -9.44 -2.04 -20.27
C SER A 309 -8.68 -0.71 -20.39
N THR A 310 -7.54 -0.74 -21.07
CA THR A 310 -6.79 0.47 -21.45
C THR A 310 -6.87 0.74 -22.94
N MET A 311 -6.55 1.99 -23.30
CA MET A 311 -6.56 2.55 -24.64
C MET A 311 -5.17 3.17 -24.92
N GLY A 312 -4.66 3.03 -26.15
CA GLY A 312 -3.33 3.53 -26.52
C GLY A 312 -3.25 5.06 -26.52
N LEU A 313 -2.05 5.64 -26.35
CA LEU A 313 -1.88 7.10 -26.32
C LEU A 313 -2.43 7.82 -27.58
N GLU A 314 -2.22 7.27 -28.79
CA GLU A 314 -2.66 7.93 -30.02
C GLU A 314 -4.19 7.84 -30.19
N GLU A 315 -4.75 6.65 -30.00
CA GLU A 315 -6.19 6.38 -29.93
C GLU A 315 -6.91 7.30 -28.91
N ALA A 316 -6.33 7.45 -27.70
CA ALA A 316 -6.84 8.35 -26.66
C ALA A 316 -6.77 9.83 -27.03
N LYS A 317 -5.79 10.26 -27.85
CA LYS A 317 -5.74 11.64 -28.36
C LYS A 317 -6.84 11.88 -29.41
N GLU A 318 -7.12 10.88 -30.25
CA GLU A 318 -8.16 10.96 -31.27
C GLU A 318 -9.55 11.07 -30.63
N GLU A 319 -9.89 10.24 -29.63
CA GLU A 319 -11.13 10.41 -28.85
C GLU A 319 -11.14 11.70 -28.00
N GLY A 320 -10.00 12.04 -27.38
CA GLY A 320 -9.88 13.17 -26.46
C GLY A 320 -9.91 14.56 -27.11
N GLU A 321 -9.70 14.65 -28.43
CA GLU A 321 -9.83 15.82 -29.33
C GLU A 321 -9.57 17.20 -28.68
N GLY A 322 -8.43 17.34 -27.99
CA GLY A 322 -8.02 18.60 -27.33
C GLY A 322 -8.86 19.06 -26.12
N LYS A 323 -9.98 18.39 -25.82
CA LYS A 323 -10.86 18.63 -24.65
C LYS A 323 -10.21 18.17 -23.35
N ILE A 324 -9.39 17.12 -23.45
CA ILE A 324 -8.71 16.45 -22.34
C ILE A 324 -7.26 16.91 -22.22
N GLU A 325 -6.82 17.15 -20.98
CA GLU A 325 -5.42 17.37 -20.62
C GLU A 325 -4.85 16.08 -20.01
N PHE A 326 -4.05 15.35 -20.80
CA PHE A 326 -3.46 14.08 -20.36
C PHE A 326 -2.29 14.32 -19.39
N ILE A 327 -2.44 13.80 -18.17
CA ILE A 327 -1.49 13.95 -17.06
C ILE A 327 -0.60 12.71 -17.00
N ARG A 328 0.72 12.85 -17.16
CA ARG A 328 1.66 11.72 -17.08
C ARG A 328 1.68 11.14 -15.66
N TYR A 329 1.41 9.86 -15.53
CA TYR A 329 1.29 9.15 -14.26
C TYR A 329 2.15 7.87 -14.28
N PRO A 330 3.38 7.90 -13.73
CA PRO A 330 4.26 6.74 -13.77
C PRO A 330 3.77 5.63 -12.84
N ILE A 331 3.74 4.39 -13.34
CA ILE A 331 3.43 3.21 -12.52
C ILE A 331 4.55 2.99 -11.48
N LYS A 332 4.17 2.95 -10.19
CA LYS A 332 5.10 2.71 -9.07
C LYS A 332 4.96 1.27 -8.55
N ARG A 333 6.07 0.67 -8.12
CA ARG A 333 6.11 -0.69 -7.56
C ARG A 333 7.10 -0.75 -6.39
N ALA A 334 6.74 -1.49 -5.34
CA ALA A 334 7.68 -1.97 -4.33
C ALA A 334 8.05 -3.44 -4.63
N LYS A 335 9.06 -4.01 -3.97
CA LYS A 335 9.62 -5.33 -4.31
C LYS A 335 8.60 -6.47 -4.29
N HIS A 336 7.66 -6.45 -3.34
CA HIS A 336 6.70 -7.54 -3.13
C HIS A 336 5.23 -7.17 -3.37
N ARG A 337 4.91 -5.91 -3.67
CA ARG A 337 3.57 -5.40 -4.01
C ARG A 337 3.68 -4.24 -5.00
N ALA A 338 2.73 -4.11 -5.92
CA ALA A 338 2.54 -2.88 -6.68
C ALA A 338 2.00 -1.76 -5.77
N VAL A 339 2.15 -0.50 -6.19
CA VAL A 339 1.54 0.62 -5.48
C VAL A 339 0.08 0.75 -5.94
N PRO A 340 -0.91 0.77 -5.02
CA PRO A 340 -2.33 0.91 -5.38
C PRO A 340 -2.61 2.17 -6.19
N ILE A 341 -3.55 2.07 -7.13
CA ILE A 341 -4.03 3.17 -7.96
C ILE A 341 -5.53 3.33 -7.70
N LYS A 342 -6.00 4.54 -7.38
CA LYS A 342 -7.44 4.81 -7.27
C LYS A 342 -8.08 4.61 -8.64
N GLY A 343 -9.08 3.75 -8.74
CA GLY A 343 -9.78 3.46 -9.99
C GLY A 343 -10.72 4.59 -10.42
N PRO A 344 -11.28 4.51 -11.64
CA PRO A 344 -12.09 5.56 -12.26
C PRO A 344 -13.54 5.63 -11.76
N ASN A 345 -14.09 4.61 -11.06
CA ASN A 345 -15.52 4.59 -10.71
C ASN A 345 -15.84 5.59 -9.57
N PRO A 346 -16.65 6.64 -9.80
CA PRO A 346 -16.99 7.64 -8.79
C PRO A 346 -18.14 7.21 -7.85
N GLU A 347 -18.77 6.05 -8.07
CA GLU A 347 -19.76 5.49 -7.13
C GLU A 347 -19.12 4.55 -6.10
N ASP A 348 -17.92 4.03 -6.37
CA ASP A 348 -17.22 3.09 -5.50
C ASP A 348 -16.04 3.79 -4.79
N PRO A 349 -16.18 4.17 -3.51
CA PRO A 349 -15.11 4.81 -2.76
C PRO A 349 -13.87 3.91 -2.67
N ASP A 350 -14.04 2.59 -2.71
CA ASP A 350 -12.98 1.60 -2.55
C ASP A 350 -12.63 0.87 -3.87
N ASP A 351 -12.97 1.49 -5.02
CA ASP A 351 -12.38 1.17 -6.31
C ASP A 351 -10.87 1.49 -6.30
N TRP A 352 -10.08 0.48 -5.97
CA TRP A 352 -8.62 0.49 -5.98
C TRP A 352 -8.14 -0.62 -6.90
N CYS A 353 -7.24 -0.31 -7.83
CA CYS A 353 -6.77 -1.23 -8.85
C CYS A 353 -5.24 -1.28 -8.96
N ILE A 354 -4.75 -2.33 -9.60
CA ILE A 354 -3.37 -2.54 -10.04
C ILE A 354 -3.38 -3.15 -11.44
N LEU A 355 -2.27 -3.08 -12.17
CA LEU A 355 -2.17 -3.74 -13.49
C LEU A 355 -2.30 -5.26 -13.34
N ALA A 356 -2.89 -5.91 -14.34
CA ALA A 356 -3.13 -7.35 -14.32
C ALA A 356 -1.83 -8.17 -14.23
N VAL A 357 -0.74 -7.70 -14.83
CA VAL A 357 0.60 -8.28 -14.68
C VAL A 357 1.09 -8.21 -13.22
N ASP A 358 0.82 -7.11 -12.51
CA ASP A 358 1.18 -6.98 -11.09
C ASP A 358 0.32 -7.86 -10.19
N ALA A 359 -0.99 -7.89 -10.43
CA ALA A 359 -1.90 -8.82 -9.78
C ALA A 359 -1.48 -10.29 -9.96
N PHE A 360 -1.01 -10.65 -11.16
CA PHE A 360 -0.45 -11.98 -11.42
C PHE A 360 0.81 -12.25 -10.59
N PHE A 361 1.76 -11.32 -10.53
CA PHE A 361 2.97 -11.50 -9.73
C PHE A 361 2.69 -11.57 -8.22
N GLU A 362 1.75 -10.76 -7.69
CA GLU A 362 1.33 -10.85 -6.30
C GLU A 362 0.61 -12.15 -5.99
N PHE A 363 -0.31 -12.58 -6.86
CA PHE A 363 -1.03 -13.85 -6.73
C PHE A 363 -0.07 -15.05 -6.78
N MET A 364 0.84 -15.09 -7.76
CA MET A 364 1.84 -16.17 -7.86
C MET A 364 2.77 -16.19 -6.64
N LYS A 365 3.20 -15.02 -6.14
CA LYS A 365 4.01 -14.88 -4.91
C LYS A 365 3.27 -15.36 -3.67
N SER A 366 1.98 -15.04 -3.52
CA SER A 366 1.12 -15.59 -2.46
C SER A 366 1.04 -17.12 -2.55
N ILE A 367 0.66 -17.70 -3.68
CA ILE A 367 0.45 -19.16 -3.76
C ILE A 367 1.75 -19.96 -3.63
N ILE A 368 2.87 -19.43 -4.15
CA ILE A 368 4.19 -20.06 -4.04
C ILE A 368 4.78 -19.92 -2.64
N THR A 369 4.83 -18.70 -2.10
CA THR A 369 5.65 -18.39 -0.91
C THR A 369 4.83 -18.32 0.38
N GLY A 370 3.61 -17.79 0.32
CA GLY A 370 2.66 -17.73 1.45
C GLY A 370 1.90 -19.04 1.66
N VAL A 371 1.06 -19.43 0.70
CA VAL A 371 0.27 -20.67 0.76
C VAL A 371 1.15 -21.91 0.65
N LYS A 372 2.24 -21.86 -0.12
CA LYS A 372 3.11 -23.02 -0.47
C LYS A 372 2.35 -24.16 -1.14
N ILE A 373 1.53 -23.79 -2.11
CA ILE A 373 0.57 -24.67 -2.80
C ILE A 373 1.24 -25.91 -3.43
N PHE A 374 2.42 -25.73 -4.03
CA PHE A 374 3.20 -26.80 -4.67
C PHE A 374 3.87 -27.76 -3.68
N LEU A 375 3.83 -27.46 -2.38
CA LEU A 375 4.37 -28.30 -1.30
C LEU A 375 3.27 -28.98 -0.48
N LYS A 376 2.12 -28.31 -0.30
CA LYS A 376 1.03 -28.80 0.56
C LYS A 376 0.09 -29.80 -0.12
N CYS A 377 -0.18 -29.63 -1.42
CA CYS A 377 -1.45 -30.08 -1.96
C CYS A 377 -1.41 -31.45 -2.64
N PHE A 378 -0.62 -31.60 -3.72
CA PHE A 378 -0.72 -32.74 -4.62
C PHE A 378 0.64 -33.21 -5.13
N ASP A 379 0.81 -34.53 -5.16
CA ASP A 379 2.00 -35.20 -5.68
C ASP A 379 2.01 -35.29 -7.22
N THR A 380 1.00 -34.70 -7.89
CA THR A 380 0.89 -34.62 -9.36
C THR A 380 0.41 -33.24 -9.82
N PHE A 381 0.94 -32.78 -10.95
CA PHE A 381 0.61 -31.45 -11.49
C PHE A 381 -0.80 -31.36 -12.12
N ALA A 382 -1.48 -32.48 -12.32
CA ALA A 382 -2.76 -32.55 -13.02
C ALA A 382 -3.85 -31.69 -12.35
N VAL A 383 -3.93 -31.68 -11.02
CA VAL A 383 -4.96 -30.94 -10.28
C VAL A 383 -4.82 -29.42 -10.48
N PHE A 384 -3.59 -28.92 -10.61
CA PHE A 384 -3.32 -27.51 -10.84
C PHE A 384 -3.83 -27.00 -12.20
N LYS A 385 -4.08 -27.88 -13.18
CA LYS A 385 -4.67 -27.48 -14.47
C LYS A 385 -6.06 -26.85 -14.30
N TYR A 386 -6.88 -27.36 -13.37
CA TYR A 386 -8.20 -26.79 -13.08
C TYR A 386 -8.08 -25.40 -12.43
N ILE A 387 -7.13 -25.24 -11.50
CA ILE A 387 -6.83 -23.94 -10.87
C ILE A 387 -6.40 -22.94 -11.93
N PHE A 388 -5.42 -23.29 -12.76
CA PHE A 388 -4.90 -22.38 -13.80
C PHE A 388 -5.93 -22.05 -14.89
N SER A 389 -6.79 -22.99 -15.29
CA SER A 389 -7.87 -22.68 -16.22
C SER A 389 -8.97 -21.81 -15.62
N ALA A 390 -9.16 -21.85 -14.29
CA ALA A 390 -9.98 -20.84 -13.61
C ALA A 390 -9.31 -19.45 -13.62
N LEU A 391 -7.97 -19.37 -13.51
CA LEU A 391 -7.23 -18.10 -13.58
C LEU A 391 -7.32 -17.42 -14.95
N GLU A 392 -7.46 -18.17 -16.04
CA GLU A 392 -7.57 -17.62 -17.42
C GLU A 392 -8.75 -16.65 -17.60
N LYS A 393 -9.76 -16.71 -16.71
CA LYS A 393 -10.89 -15.77 -16.66
C LYS A 393 -10.48 -14.38 -16.12
N VAL A 394 -9.40 -14.33 -15.35
CA VAL A 394 -8.86 -13.13 -14.65
C VAL A 394 -7.59 -12.63 -15.35
N PHE A 395 -6.67 -13.54 -15.67
CA PHE A 395 -5.41 -13.33 -16.39
C PHE A 395 -5.60 -13.81 -17.84
N LYS A 396 -6.19 -12.94 -18.66
CA LYS A 396 -6.78 -13.27 -19.96
C LYS A 396 -5.69 -13.41 -21.05
N PRO A 397 -5.45 -14.61 -21.60
CA PRO A 397 -4.38 -14.82 -22.57
C PRO A 397 -4.58 -14.11 -23.90
N GLU A 398 -5.82 -13.73 -24.24
CA GLU A 398 -6.17 -13.10 -25.52
C GLU A 398 -6.15 -11.56 -25.47
N VAL A 399 -5.80 -10.94 -24.33
CA VAL A 399 -5.75 -9.47 -24.19
C VAL A 399 -4.31 -8.98 -24.35
N GLU A 400 -4.05 -8.29 -25.46
CA GLU A 400 -2.72 -7.75 -25.81
C GLU A 400 -2.41 -6.39 -25.18
N SER A 401 -3.42 -5.53 -25.00
CA SER A 401 -3.25 -4.25 -24.30
C SER A 401 -3.13 -4.46 -22.78
N PRO A 402 -2.36 -3.63 -22.05
CA PRO A 402 -2.39 -3.61 -20.59
C PRO A 402 -3.81 -3.44 -20.07
N TYR A 403 -4.14 -4.05 -18.93
CA TYR A 403 -5.41 -3.79 -18.25
C TYR A 403 -5.25 -3.81 -16.73
N PHE A 404 -6.19 -3.17 -16.03
CA PHE A 404 -6.21 -3.12 -14.58
C PHE A 404 -7.24 -4.11 -14.01
N LEU A 405 -6.95 -4.64 -12.82
CA LEU A 405 -7.86 -5.44 -12.00
C LEU A 405 -8.10 -4.70 -10.67
N GLN A 406 -9.34 -4.72 -10.18
CA GLN A 406 -9.64 -4.21 -8.83
C GLN A 406 -8.99 -5.14 -7.79
N ILE A 407 -8.32 -4.57 -6.78
CA ILE A 407 -7.56 -5.32 -5.77
C ILE A 407 -8.46 -6.32 -5.03
N ALA A 408 -9.70 -5.91 -4.69
CA ALA A 408 -10.71 -6.78 -4.09
C ALA A 408 -11.03 -8.03 -4.94
N SER A 409 -10.95 -7.95 -6.28
CA SER A 409 -11.13 -9.12 -7.15
C SER A 409 -9.95 -10.10 -7.06
N VAL A 410 -8.74 -9.61 -6.79
CA VAL A 410 -7.53 -10.44 -6.59
C VAL A 410 -7.55 -11.10 -5.21
N ASP A 411 -7.90 -10.35 -4.15
CA ASP A 411 -8.07 -10.90 -2.80
C ASP A 411 -9.22 -11.93 -2.73
N ASN A 412 -10.34 -11.71 -3.43
CA ASN A 412 -11.43 -12.69 -3.53
C ASN A 412 -11.01 -13.98 -4.25
N LEU A 413 -10.25 -13.86 -5.35
CA LEU A 413 -9.69 -15.01 -6.08
C LEU A 413 -8.74 -15.83 -5.20
N LEU A 414 -7.87 -15.15 -4.45
CA LEU A 414 -6.95 -15.79 -3.49
C LEU A 414 -7.72 -16.45 -2.34
N THR A 415 -8.70 -15.78 -1.76
CA THR A 415 -9.52 -16.31 -0.66
C THR A 415 -10.30 -17.56 -1.10
N THR A 416 -10.89 -17.54 -2.29
CA THR A 416 -11.55 -18.72 -2.89
C THR A 416 -10.58 -19.89 -3.07
N LEU A 417 -9.37 -19.61 -3.56
CA LEU A 417 -8.33 -20.63 -3.71
C LEU A 417 -7.88 -21.21 -2.37
N GLN A 418 -7.65 -20.37 -1.35
CA GLN A 418 -7.27 -20.82 -0.01
C GLN A 418 -8.37 -21.68 0.62
N ASN A 419 -9.64 -21.28 0.55
CA ASN A 419 -10.77 -22.04 1.08
C ASN A 419 -10.98 -23.39 0.37
N THR A 420 -10.65 -23.46 -0.92
CA THR A 420 -10.66 -24.71 -1.71
C THR A 420 -9.52 -25.66 -1.29
N ILE A 421 -8.43 -25.15 -0.72
CA ILE A 421 -7.19 -25.88 -0.46
C ILE A 421 -7.04 -26.20 1.03
N GLN A 422 -7.89 -27.14 1.46
CA GLN A 422 -7.79 -27.76 2.78
C GLN A 422 -6.69 -28.82 2.81
N SER A 423 -5.42 -28.40 2.96
CA SER A 423 -4.31 -29.31 3.24
C SER A 423 -3.46 -28.86 4.43
N VAL A 424 -3.29 -29.79 5.37
CA VAL A 424 -2.50 -29.65 6.60
C VAL A 424 -1.16 -30.40 6.51
N ARG A 425 -0.72 -30.80 5.30
CA ARG A 425 0.59 -31.45 5.13
C ARG A 425 1.71 -30.55 5.69
N PRO A 426 2.55 -31.02 6.62
CA PRO A 426 3.75 -30.29 7.03
C PRO A 426 4.66 -30.04 5.83
N THR A 427 5.22 -28.84 5.71
CA THR A 427 6.08 -28.45 4.58
C THR A 427 7.39 -27.88 5.10
N ASN A 428 8.49 -28.20 4.41
CA ASN A 428 9.79 -27.61 4.72
C ASN A 428 9.77 -26.10 4.43
N ASP A 429 10.56 -25.35 5.19
CA ASP A 429 10.73 -23.90 5.01
C ASP A 429 12.08 -23.59 4.38
N VAL A 430 12.19 -22.49 3.64
CA VAL A 430 13.44 -22.10 2.99
C VAL A 430 14.49 -21.85 4.06
N ARG A 431 15.64 -22.52 3.96
CA ARG A 431 16.73 -22.41 4.93
C ARG A 431 17.46 -21.08 4.77
N ASN A 432 18.22 -20.68 5.79
CA ASN A 432 19.04 -19.48 5.70
C ASN A 432 20.21 -19.69 4.72
N ALA A 433 20.50 -18.66 3.92
CA ALA A 433 21.80 -18.55 3.27
C ALA A 433 22.90 -18.43 4.35
N LYS A 434 24.15 -18.76 3.99
CA LYS A 434 25.29 -18.58 4.91
C LYS A 434 25.76 -17.12 4.89
N LYS A 435 26.74 -16.79 5.76
CA LYS A 435 27.38 -15.46 5.79
C LYS A 435 28.26 -15.16 4.56
N ASP A 436 28.74 -16.22 3.91
CA ASP A 436 29.39 -16.27 2.60
C ASP A 436 28.38 -16.43 1.44
N GLY A 437 27.07 -16.42 1.75
CA GLY A 437 25.97 -16.47 0.80
C GLY A 437 25.52 -17.88 0.41
N PHE A 438 25.17 -18.06 -0.86
CA PHE A 438 24.82 -19.35 -1.47
C PHE A 438 25.27 -19.40 -2.93
N THR A 439 25.42 -20.60 -3.48
CA THR A 439 25.80 -20.88 -4.89
C THR A 439 24.66 -21.57 -5.67
N VAL A 440 24.80 -21.69 -6.99
CA VAL A 440 23.95 -22.53 -7.87
C VAL A 440 23.71 -23.93 -7.26
N GLN A 441 24.75 -24.57 -6.72
CA GLN A 441 24.62 -25.90 -6.12
C GLN A 441 23.86 -25.88 -4.78
N ASN A 442 23.95 -24.79 -4.02
CA ASN A 442 23.12 -24.62 -2.82
C ASN A 442 21.64 -24.43 -3.20
N LEU A 443 21.33 -23.65 -4.24
CA LEU A 443 19.97 -23.52 -4.77
C LEU A 443 19.43 -24.88 -5.28
N LYS A 444 20.22 -25.60 -6.10
CA LYS A 444 19.87 -26.96 -6.58
C LYS A 444 19.66 -27.96 -5.42
N ASN A 445 20.35 -27.79 -4.29
CA ASN A 445 20.13 -28.57 -3.06
C ASN A 445 18.90 -28.10 -2.26
N GLU A 446 18.56 -26.81 -2.29
CA GLU A 446 17.40 -26.24 -1.59
C GLU A 446 16.08 -26.65 -2.25
N LEU A 447 16.01 -26.55 -3.58
CA LEU A 447 14.85 -27.03 -4.36
C LEU A 447 14.54 -28.51 -4.09
N ASN A 448 15.58 -29.33 -3.87
CA ASN A 448 15.42 -30.73 -3.49
C ASN A 448 15.06 -30.92 -2.01
N HIS A 449 15.59 -30.10 -1.10
CA HIS A 449 15.21 -30.13 0.33
C HIS A 449 13.73 -29.76 0.53
N LEU A 450 13.22 -28.80 -0.23
CA LEU A 450 11.81 -28.40 -0.22
C LEU A 450 10.89 -29.49 -0.79
N GLY A 451 11.41 -30.47 -1.54
CA GLY A 451 10.63 -31.51 -2.22
C GLY A 451 10.05 -31.10 -3.58
N LEU A 452 10.37 -29.89 -4.07
CA LEU A 452 9.86 -29.37 -5.35
C LEU A 452 10.25 -30.25 -6.55
N THR A 453 11.35 -30.98 -6.45
CA THR A 453 11.82 -31.95 -7.46
C THR A 453 10.86 -33.12 -7.71
N VAL A 454 9.90 -33.38 -6.81
CA VAL A 454 8.85 -34.41 -7.02
C VAL A 454 7.79 -33.91 -7.99
N LEU A 455 7.25 -32.70 -7.77
CA LEU A 455 6.23 -32.09 -8.63
C LEU A 455 6.82 -31.52 -9.93
N PHE A 456 8.06 -31.03 -9.85
CA PHE A 456 8.82 -30.39 -10.92
C PHE A 456 10.22 -31.03 -11.08
N PRO A 457 10.34 -32.23 -11.68
CA PRO A 457 11.63 -32.88 -11.92
C PRO A 457 12.64 -31.99 -12.69
N GLU A 458 12.14 -31.12 -13.57
CA GLU A 458 12.92 -30.19 -14.38
C GLU A 458 13.44 -28.95 -13.62
N ILE A 459 12.95 -28.67 -12.40
CA ILE A 459 13.19 -27.39 -11.70
C ILE A 459 14.67 -27.06 -11.48
N ARG A 460 15.52 -28.09 -11.37
CA ARG A 460 16.96 -27.95 -11.18
C ARG A 460 17.69 -27.49 -12.44
N ASN A 461 17.05 -27.54 -13.61
CA ASN A 461 17.63 -27.08 -14.88
C ASN A 461 17.62 -25.54 -14.96
N TYR A 462 16.56 -24.91 -14.44
CA TYR A 462 16.42 -23.44 -14.44
C TYR A 462 17.28 -22.76 -13.37
N ALA A 463 17.75 -23.50 -12.37
CA ALA A 463 18.50 -22.97 -11.22
C ALA A 463 19.88 -22.37 -11.55
N GLU A 464 20.34 -22.44 -12.81
CA GLU A 464 21.56 -21.79 -13.28
C GLU A 464 21.23 -20.39 -13.84
N ASP A 465 20.36 -20.32 -14.85
CA ASP A 465 19.83 -19.07 -15.40
C ASP A 465 19.20 -18.15 -14.33
N VAL A 466 18.42 -18.73 -13.39
CA VAL A 466 17.81 -17.99 -12.27
C VAL A 466 18.87 -17.43 -11.31
N TYR A 467 19.93 -18.19 -11.05
CA TYR A 467 21.00 -17.76 -10.14
C TYR A 467 21.81 -16.62 -10.75
N ASP A 468 22.16 -16.72 -12.03
CA ASP A 468 23.00 -15.73 -12.71
C ASP A 468 22.31 -14.37 -12.81
N GLU A 469 20.99 -14.32 -13.08
CA GLU A 469 20.23 -13.06 -13.05
C GLU A 469 20.13 -12.46 -11.64
N ILE A 470 20.01 -13.30 -10.60
CA ILE A 470 19.97 -12.85 -9.20
C ILE A 470 21.35 -12.37 -8.72
N ASP A 471 22.45 -13.02 -9.14
CA ASP A 471 23.81 -12.60 -8.80
C ASP A 471 24.23 -11.30 -9.52
N LYS A 472 23.72 -11.05 -10.74
CA LYS A 472 23.83 -9.75 -11.43
C LYS A 472 23.07 -8.63 -10.70
N ALA A 473 21.89 -8.94 -10.16
CA ALA A 473 21.00 -7.98 -9.51
C ALA A 473 21.25 -7.77 -8.00
N LYS A 474 22.26 -8.41 -7.42
CA LYS A 474 22.49 -8.42 -5.96
C LYS A 474 22.86 -7.05 -5.39
N LYS A 475 22.26 -6.72 -4.25
CA LYS A 475 22.52 -5.46 -3.52
C LYS A 475 23.74 -5.51 -2.59
N GLU A 476 24.12 -6.69 -2.16
CA GLU A 476 25.22 -6.92 -1.23
C GLU A 476 26.29 -7.83 -1.84
N ARG A 477 27.46 -7.89 -1.20
CA ARG A 477 28.62 -8.67 -1.68
C ARG A 477 28.32 -10.16 -1.91
N TYR A 478 27.37 -10.72 -1.18
CA TYR A 478 26.96 -12.13 -1.24
C TYR A 478 25.43 -12.23 -1.29
N LEU A 479 24.91 -13.27 -1.93
CA LEU A 479 23.47 -13.55 -1.99
C LEU A 479 22.92 -14.06 -0.65
N ARG A 480 21.80 -13.49 -0.21
CA ARG A 480 21.26 -13.61 1.16
C ARG A 480 20.01 -14.50 1.17
N THR A 481 19.43 -14.72 2.35
CA THR A 481 18.22 -15.56 2.49
C THR A 481 17.02 -15.00 1.69
N CYS A 482 16.81 -13.68 1.66
CA CYS A 482 15.76 -13.07 0.83
C CYS A 482 15.98 -13.31 -0.66
N ASP A 483 17.22 -13.24 -1.12
CA ASP A 483 17.60 -13.46 -2.52
C ASP A 483 17.47 -14.96 -2.88
N LEU A 484 17.61 -15.87 -1.89
CA LEU A 484 17.28 -17.31 -2.03
C LEU A 484 15.77 -17.57 -2.11
N PHE A 485 14.93 -16.80 -1.40
CA PHE A 485 13.47 -16.85 -1.57
C PHE A 485 13.09 -16.45 -3.00
N ASP A 486 13.64 -15.34 -3.52
CA ASP A 486 13.37 -14.91 -4.89
C ASP A 486 13.84 -15.96 -5.93
N ALA A 487 14.97 -16.63 -5.69
CA ALA A 487 15.45 -17.71 -6.56
C ALA A 487 14.54 -18.94 -6.56
N VAL A 488 14.10 -19.39 -5.38
CA VAL A 488 13.17 -20.52 -5.22
C VAL A 488 11.80 -20.20 -5.83
N GLU A 489 11.35 -18.94 -5.76
CA GLU A 489 10.10 -18.50 -6.38
C GLU A 489 10.19 -18.48 -7.91
N ASN A 490 11.24 -17.88 -8.48
CA ASN A 490 11.43 -17.81 -9.94
C ASN A 490 11.59 -19.22 -10.56
N CYS A 491 12.33 -20.12 -9.91
CA CYS A 491 12.44 -21.51 -10.38
C CYS A 491 11.06 -22.20 -10.50
N GLN A 492 10.15 -21.99 -9.54
CA GLN A 492 8.79 -22.54 -9.59
C GLN A 492 7.92 -21.83 -10.63
N LEU A 493 8.03 -20.51 -10.76
CA LEU A 493 7.26 -19.72 -11.72
C LEU A 493 7.61 -20.11 -13.17
N ILE A 494 8.89 -20.35 -13.48
CA ILE A 494 9.32 -20.87 -14.79
C ILE A 494 8.71 -22.25 -15.08
N CYS A 495 8.69 -23.17 -14.09
CA CYS A 495 8.01 -24.45 -14.24
C CYS A 495 6.51 -24.31 -14.53
N VAL A 496 5.82 -23.36 -13.89
CA VAL A 496 4.39 -23.09 -14.15
C VAL A 496 4.20 -22.55 -15.58
N LEU A 497 4.95 -21.52 -15.97
CA LEU A 497 4.83 -20.89 -17.31
C LEU A 497 5.12 -21.87 -18.45
N ASN A 498 6.12 -22.76 -18.28
CA ASN A 498 6.44 -23.78 -19.27
C ASN A 498 5.43 -24.93 -19.34
N ARG A 499 4.62 -25.14 -18.29
CA ARG A 499 3.56 -26.16 -18.24
C ARG A 499 2.16 -25.61 -18.54
N VAL A 500 1.98 -24.28 -18.58
CA VAL A 500 0.68 -23.61 -18.76
C VAL A 500 0.80 -22.54 -19.85
N PRO A 501 0.64 -22.91 -21.15
CA PRO A 501 0.85 -22.01 -22.28
C PRO A 501 0.04 -20.71 -22.23
N ASN A 502 -1.18 -20.76 -21.69
CA ASN A 502 -2.04 -19.58 -21.59
C ASN A 502 -1.49 -18.53 -20.60
N LEU A 503 -0.89 -18.96 -19.47
CA LEU A 503 -0.23 -18.02 -18.55
C LEU A 503 1.07 -17.45 -19.14
N LYS A 504 1.80 -18.24 -19.95
CA LYS A 504 2.93 -17.76 -20.76
C LYS A 504 2.48 -16.71 -21.79
N LYS A 505 1.39 -16.94 -22.51
CA LYS A 505 0.81 -15.98 -23.48
C LYS A 505 0.33 -14.70 -22.80
N PHE A 506 -0.45 -14.81 -21.72
CA PHE A 506 -0.87 -13.68 -20.89
C PHE A 506 0.33 -12.84 -20.43
N LEU A 507 1.37 -13.48 -19.86
CA LEU A 507 2.53 -12.79 -19.33
C LEU A 507 3.36 -12.10 -20.43
N HIS A 508 3.43 -12.69 -21.63
CA HIS A 508 4.05 -12.07 -22.80
C HIS A 508 3.27 -10.86 -23.29
N ASN A 509 1.95 -11.01 -23.45
CA ASN A 509 1.06 -9.97 -23.93
C ASN A 509 1.07 -8.75 -23.00
N GLN A 510 0.95 -8.96 -21.68
CA GLN A 510 1.07 -7.92 -20.65
C GLN A 510 2.54 -7.50 -20.37
N LYS A 511 3.47 -7.75 -21.32
CA LYS A 511 4.91 -7.44 -21.32
C LYS A 511 5.68 -7.75 -20.02
N GLY A 512 5.18 -8.70 -19.23
CA GLY A 512 5.72 -9.07 -17.93
C GLY A 512 6.87 -10.08 -17.94
N CYS A 513 7.19 -10.71 -19.08
CA CYS A 513 8.19 -11.79 -19.14
C CYS A 513 9.57 -11.41 -18.58
N GLY A 514 10.03 -10.18 -18.81
CA GLY A 514 11.32 -9.69 -18.30
C GLY A 514 11.41 -9.54 -16.77
N ARG A 515 10.30 -9.75 -16.05
CA ARG A 515 10.24 -9.73 -14.58
C ARG A 515 10.45 -11.10 -13.94
N VAL A 516 10.52 -12.18 -14.74
CA VAL A 516 10.84 -13.54 -14.27
C VAL A 516 12.33 -13.79 -14.49
N LEU A 517 13.10 -13.81 -13.41
CA LEU A 517 14.56 -13.92 -13.46
C LEU A 517 14.95 -15.30 -13.98
N GLY A 518 15.83 -15.34 -14.97
CA GLY A 518 16.23 -16.57 -15.67
C GLY A 518 15.23 -17.11 -16.71
N TYR A 519 14.12 -16.41 -16.99
CA TYR A 519 13.12 -16.88 -17.96
C TYR A 519 13.45 -16.50 -19.40
N LYS A 520 13.45 -17.50 -20.29
CA LYS A 520 13.65 -17.36 -21.74
C LYS A 520 12.31 -17.47 -22.46
N CYS A 521 11.73 -16.34 -22.84
CA CYS A 521 10.44 -16.30 -23.52
C CYS A 521 10.62 -16.36 -25.05
N GLU A 522 10.27 -17.51 -25.64
CA GLU A 522 10.25 -17.76 -27.09
C GLU A 522 9.49 -16.70 -27.91
N HIS A 523 8.49 -16.02 -27.31
CA HIS A 523 7.73 -14.97 -28.00
C HIS A 523 8.54 -13.67 -28.04
N CYS A 524 9.15 -13.24 -26.93
CA CYS A 524 10.07 -12.10 -26.91
C CYS A 524 11.29 -12.33 -27.81
N GLU A 525 11.80 -13.57 -27.91
CA GLU A 525 12.91 -13.91 -28.81
C GLU A 525 12.52 -13.84 -30.30
N LYS A 526 11.25 -14.09 -30.63
CA LYS A 526 10.72 -13.93 -32.00
C LYS A 526 10.47 -12.46 -32.33
N GLU A 527 9.86 -11.71 -31.40
CA GLU A 527 9.67 -10.25 -31.54
C GLU A 527 11.01 -9.55 -31.78
N LYS A 528 12.06 -9.89 -31.01
CA LYS A 528 13.40 -9.33 -31.20
C LYS A 528 14.02 -9.66 -32.55
N LYS A 529 13.98 -10.93 -32.99
CA LYS A 529 14.52 -11.29 -34.31
C LYS A 529 13.79 -10.56 -35.44
N ALA A 530 12.47 -10.39 -35.34
CA ALA A 530 11.70 -9.61 -36.30
C ALA A 530 12.06 -8.11 -36.27
N SER A 531 12.32 -7.50 -35.11
CA SER A 531 12.79 -6.10 -35.04
C SER A 531 14.21 -5.94 -35.60
N ASP A 532 15.12 -6.87 -35.25
CA ASP A 532 16.51 -6.83 -35.72
C ASP A 532 16.57 -7.02 -37.26
N GLU A 533 15.71 -7.88 -37.83
CA GLU A 533 15.54 -8.07 -39.27
C GLU A 533 14.93 -6.81 -39.95
N LEU A 534 13.97 -6.13 -39.31
CA LEU A 534 13.41 -4.86 -39.82
C LEU A 534 14.44 -3.71 -39.79
N GLU A 535 15.13 -3.49 -38.68
CA GLU A 535 16.16 -2.44 -38.56
C GLU A 535 17.29 -2.65 -39.57
N THR A 536 17.74 -3.90 -39.77
CA THR A 536 18.79 -4.20 -40.78
C THR A 536 18.30 -4.03 -42.22
N MET A 537 17.01 -4.19 -42.50
CA MET A 537 16.43 -3.83 -43.80
C MET A 537 16.34 -2.31 -44.00
N GLU A 538 15.92 -1.54 -43.00
CA GLU A 538 15.86 -0.07 -43.10
C GLU A 538 17.25 0.58 -43.24
N ILE A 539 18.25 0.09 -42.51
CA ILE A 539 19.65 0.55 -42.61
C ILE A 539 20.24 0.32 -44.01
N SER A 540 19.69 -0.61 -44.80
CA SER A 540 20.12 -0.84 -46.19
C SER A 540 19.65 0.24 -47.19
N GLN A 541 18.75 1.14 -46.79
CA GLN A 541 18.14 2.14 -47.68
C GLN A 541 18.44 3.59 -47.26
N GLN A 542 19.58 4.10 -47.71
CA GLN A 542 19.82 5.55 -47.81
C GLN A 542 20.14 5.96 -49.26
N PRO A 543 19.85 7.22 -49.66
CA PRO A 543 19.25 7.45 -50.97
C PRO A 543 20.25 7.68 -52.11
N ALA A 544 19.97 7.05 -53.26
CA ALA A 544 20.50 7.45 -54.55
C ALA A 544 19.74 8.67 -55.12
N GLU A 545 20.38 9.39 -56.03
CA GLU A 545 20.09 10.79 -56.36
C GLU A 545 18.74 11.08 -57.05
N VAL A 546 18.27 12.32 -56.90
CA VAL A 546 17.07 12.85 -57.54
C VAL A 546 17.33 13.24 -59.00
N GLN A 547 16.54 12.70 -59.94
CA GLN A 547 16.27 13.33 -61.23
C GLN A 547 14.75 13.42 -61.50
N LYS A 548 14.33 14.42 -62.27
CA LYS A 548 12.92 14.83 -62.43
C LYS A 548 12.39 14.61 -63.85
N THR A 549 11.19 14.02 -63.95
CA THR A 549 10.11 14.32 -64.93
C THR A 549 8.85 13.60 -64.41
N SER A 550 7.84 14.29 -63.87
CA SER A 550 6.70 14.87 -64.60
C SER A 550 5.88 13.83 -65.40
N ASP A 551 4.80 13.30 -64.82
CA ASP A 551 3.41 13.60 -65.25
C ASP A 551 2.36 12.78 -64.46
N ILE A 552 1.07 13.01 -64.78
CA ILE A 552 -0.19 12.39 -64.29
C ILE A 552 -0.87 13.13 -63.12
N GLN A 553 -1.98 13.80 -63.48
CA GLN A 553 -3.08 14.18 -62.58
C GLN A 553 -4.24 13.18 -62.69
N ASN A 554 -5.16 13.21 -61.71
CA ASN A 554 -6.37 12.36 -61.57
C ASN A 554 -6.05 10.90 -61.20
N SER A 555 -6.74 10.24 -60.26
CA SER A 555 -8.13 10.45 -59.81
C SER A 555 -8.35 9.99 -58.36
N MET A 556 -9.11 10.75 -57.56
CA MET A 556 -9.74 10.26 -56.33
C MET A 556 -11.20 9.86 -56.61
N LYS A 557 -11.61 8.67 -56.18
CA LYS A 557 -12.98 8.13 -55.97
C LYS A 557 -12.81 6.63 -55.64
N ASN A 558 -13.45 5.97 -54.67
CA ASN A 558 -14.46 6.29 -53.64
C ASN A 558 -13.95 5.63 -52.31
N LEU A 559 -14.56 5.70 -51.12
CA LEU A 559 -15.93 6.02 -50.68
C LEU A 559 -15.96 7.05 -49.54
N LYS A 560 -17.13 7.69 -49.37
CA LYS A 560 -17.52 8.45 -48.17
C LYS A 560 -18.32 7.57 -47.20
N ILE A 561 -18.30 7.95 -45.93
CA ILE A 561 -19.28 7.57 -44.89
C ILE A 561 -20.00 8.85 -44.44
N GLU A 562 -21.32 8.80 -44.29
CA GLU A 562 -22.22 9.78 -43.65
C GLU A 562 -23.52 8.97 -43.36
N THR A 563 -23.93 8.69 -42.10
CA THR A 563 -24.80 9.52 -41.21
C THR A 563 -26.19 9.85 -41.80
N SER A 564 -27.34 9.79 -41.09
CA SER A 564 -27.62 9.44 -39.68
C SER A 564 -29.15 9.41 -39.35
N TYR A 565 -29.52 8.69 -38.28
CA TYR A 565 -30.69 8.84 -37.36
C TYR A 565 -32.16 9.06 -37.84
N ALA A 566 -33.01 8.09 -37.42
CA ALA A 566 -34.28 8.23 -36.68
C ALA A 566 -35.56 8.89 -37.29
N SER A 567 -36.70 8.17 -37.16
CA SER A 567 -37.89 8.61 -36.39
C SER A 567 -39.01 7.53 -36.39
N VAL A 568 -40.18 7.81 -35.80
CA VAL A 568 -41.20 6.84 -35.33
C VAL A 568 -42.58 7.11 -35.97
N SER A 569 -43.41 6.06 -36.22
CA SER A 569 -44.86 5.97 -35.84
C SER A 569 -45.74 5.02 -36.70
N ASN A 570 -46.37 4.04 -36.03
CA ASN A 570 -47.75 3.48 -36.12
C ASN A 570 -48.58 3.27 -37.43
N GLN A 571 -49.54 2.32 -37.26
CA GLN A 571 -50.93 2.22 -37.79
C GLN A 571 -51.28 1.34 -39.02
N TYR A 572 -51.89 0.18 -38.70
CA TYR A 572 -53.11 -0.43 -39.27
C TYR A 572 -53.52 -0.20 -40.75
N SER A 573 -53.73 -1.30 -41.52
CA SER A 573 -55.07 -1.78 -42.00
C SER A 573 -55.01 -2.81 -43.16
N GLN A 574 -56.01 -3.69 -43.21
CA GLN A 574 -56.50 -4.43 -44.41
C GLN A 574 -57.86 -3.80 -44.86
N PRO A 575 -58.38 -3.95 -46.10
CA PRO A 575 -58.61 -5.21 -46.86
C PRO A 575 -58.17 -5.07 -48.36
N ALA A 576 -58.61 -5.84 -49.38
CA ALA A 576 -59.69 -6.81 -49.57
C ALA A 576 -59.42 -7.82 -50.71
N PHE A 577 -60.37 -8.75 -50.96
CA PHE A 577 -60.43 -9.66 -52.11
C PHE A 577 -61.63 -9.34 -53.03
N SER A 578 -61.49 -9.63 -54.33
CA SER A 578 -62.58 -10.05 -55.22
C SER A 578 -62.04 -10.97 -56.33
N ALA A 579 -62.92 -11.75 -56.99
CA ALA A 579 -62.52 -12.94 -57.77
C ALA A 579 -63.32 -13.07 -59.11
N PRO A 580 -63.32 -14.20 -59.85
CA PRO A 580 -62.50 -14.33 -61.06
C PRO A 580 -63.28 -14.76 -62.31
N LYS A 581 -62.58 -15.02 -63.44
CA LYS A 581 -63.02 -15.96 -64.51
C LYS A 581 -61.88 -16.39 -65.47
N HIS A 582 -61.95 -17.67 -65.90
CA HIS A 582 -61.17 -18.30 -66.98
C HIS A 582 -61.49 -17.65 -68.37
N CYS A 583 -60.78 -17.87 -69.50
CA CYS A 583 -59.79 -18.87 -69.95
C CYS A 583 -58.89 -18.24 -71.08
N GLU A 584 -57.91 -18.85 -71.77
CA GLU A 584 -57.35 -20.23 -71.83
C GLU A 584 -55.93 -20.27 -72.44
N LYS A 585 -55.01 -21.09 -71.89
CA LYS A 585 -54.07 -22.01 -72.58
C LYS A 585 -52.99 -22.53 -71.61
N CYS A 586 -52.69 -23.82 -71.64
CA CYS A 586 -51.76 -24.48 -70.72
C CYS A 586 -50.71 -25.32 -71.45
N SER A 587 -49.42 -25.17 -71.12
CA SER A 587 -48.40 -26.20 -71.43
C SER A 587 -47.14 -26.23 -70.52
N GLU A 588 -46.97 -25.28 -69.58
CA GLU A 588 -45.72 -25.19 -68.77
C GLU A 588 -45.93 -25.37 -67.24
N ASN A 589 -47.17 -25.35 -66.74
CA ASN A 589 -47.46 -25.32 -65.29
C ASN A 589 -47.28 -26.66 -64.53
N SER A 590 -46.74 -27.72 -65.14
CA SER A 590 -46.62 -29.04 -64.50
C SER A 590 -45.38 -29.21 -63.62
N VAL A 591 -44.28 -28.49 -63.89
CA VAL A 591 -43.01 -28.62 -63.15
C VAL A 591 -43.03 -27.77 -61.88
N ILE A 592 -43.32 -26.47 -62.02
CA ILE A 592 -43.34 -25.48 -60.94
C ILE A 592 -44.27 -25.89 -59.78
N LEU A 593 -45.38 -26.56 -60.08
CA LEU A 593 -46.37 -27.02 -59.10
C LEU A 593 -45.85 -28.19 -58.24
N VAL A 594 -44.95 -29.02 -58.77
CA VAL A 594 -44.31 -30.13 -58.04
C VAL A 594 -43.15 -29.63 -57.19
N GLU A 595 -42.36 -28.70 -57.70
CA GLU A 595 -41.25 -28.07 -56.96
C GLU A 595 -41.77 -27.28 -55.75
N THR A 596 -42.76 -26.40 -55.96
CA THR A 596 -43.39 -25.65 -54.85
C THR A 596 -44.09 -26.54 -53.82
N GLN A 597 -44.68 -27.69 -54.22
CA GLN A 597 -45.23 -28.65 -53.25
C GLN A 597 -44.14 -29.34 -52.42
N ASN A 598 -42.96 -29.61 -52.99
CA ASN A 598 -41.84 -30.20 -52.24
C ASN A 598 -41.21 -29.19 -51.27
N GLU A 599 -40.97 -27.95 -51.69
CA GLU A 599 -40.44 -26.89 -50.81
C GLU A 599 -41.39 -26.59 -49.64
N LEU A 600 -42.69 -26.54 -49.90
CA LEU A 600 -43.71 -26.29 -48.87
C LEU A 600 -43.80 -27.45 -47.88
N LYS A 601 -43.52 -28.69 -48.31
CA LYS A 601 -43.44 -29.86 -47.43
C LYS A 601 -42.17 -29.87 -46.57
N ILE A 602 -41.01 -29.57 -47.15
CA ILE A 602 -39.74 -29.40 -46.42
C ILE A 602 -39.90 -28.32 -45.34
N SER A 603 -40.52 -27.19 -45.70
CA SER A 603 -40.80 -26.08 -44.77
C SER A 603 -41.74 -26.50 -43.63
N GLN A 604 -42.78 -27.29 -43.91
CA GLN A 604 -43.68 -27.81 -42.88
C GLN A 604 -43.00 -28.80 -41.93
N ASP A 605 -42.10 -29.66 -42.43
CA ASP A 605 -41.41 -30.64 -41.59
C ASP A 605 -40.30 -29.99 -40.74
N GLN A 606 -39.60 -28.97 -41.26
CA GLN A 606 -38.73 -28.10 -40.46
C GLN A 606 -39.50 -27.35 -39.35
N LEU A 607 -40.71 -26.86 -39.65
CA LEU A 607 -41.54 -26.16 -38.66
C LEU A 607 -41.97 -27.09 -37.52
N LYS A 608 -42.30 -28.35 -37.81
CA LYS A 608 -42.59 -29.37 -36.78
C LYS A 608 -41.36 -29.70 -35.92
N GLU A 609 -40.19 -29.85 -36.53
CA GLU A 609 -38.94 -30.10 -35.80
C GLU A 609 -38.61 -28.92 -34.86
N MET A 610 -38.81 -27.69 -35.31
CA MET A 610 -38.62 -26.49 -34.50
C MET A 610 -39.65 -26.40 -33.36
N GLN A 611 -40.93 -26.71 -33.61
CA GLN A 611 -41.96 -26.81 -32.57
C GLN A 611 -41.60 -27.87 -31.51
N GLN A 612 -41.17 -29.07 -31.92
CA GLN A 612 -40.76 -30.13 -31.00
C GLN A 612 -39.55 -29.72 -30.13
N LYS A 613 -38.59 -28.97 -30.69
CA LYS A 613 -37.47 -28.40 -29.93
C LYS A 613 -37.95 -27.38 -28.90
N ILE A 614 -38.87 -26.48 -29.27
CA ILE A 614 -39.47 -25.52 -28.34
C ILE A 614 -40.16 -26.25 -27.18
N THR A 615 -41.03 -27.23 -27.45
CA THR A 615 -41.72 -27.99 -26.40
C THR A 615 -40.77 -28.77 -25.48
N ASN A 616 -39.65 -29.26 -26.01
CA ASN A 616 -38.61 -29.90 -25.21
C ASN A 616 -37.90 -28.89 -24.28
N THR A 617 -37.49 -27.73 -24.81
CA THR A 617 -36.82 -26.67 -24.01
C THR A 617 -37.76 -26.01 -22.99
N GLU A 618 -39.05 -25.87 -23.29
CA GLU A 618 -40.07 -25.45 -22.33
C GLU A 618 -40.20 -26.44 -21.16
N LYS A 619 -40.11 -27.75 -21.45
CA LYS A 619 -40.12 -28.80 -20.44
C LYS A 619 -38.84 -28.79 -19.59
N GLU A 620 -37.67 -28.63 -20.19
CA GLU A 620 -36.40 -28.46 -19.48
C GLU A 620 -36.43 -27.21 -18.57
N SER A 621 -36.99 -26.10 -19.06
CA SER A 621 -37.18 -24.87 -18.26
C SER A 621 -38.17 -25.08 -17.09
N SER A 622 -39.23 -25.86 -17.30
CA SER A 622 -40.20 -26.27 -16.27
C SER A 622 -39.54 -27.10 -15.16
N ASP A 623 -38.66 -28.04 -15.52
CA ASP A 623 -38.02 -28.94 -14.57
C ASP A 623 -36.84 -28.26 -13.85
N LEU A 624 -36.05 -27.42 -14.53
CA LEU A 624 -35.04 -26.53 -13.91
C LEU A 624 -35.66 -25.55 -12.91
N LYS A 625 -36.86 -25.01 -13.16
CA LYS A 625 -37.57 -24.15 -12.20
C LYS A 625 -37.90 -24.88 -10.90
N LYS A 626 -38.37 -26.13 -10.98
CA LYS A 626 -38.68 -26.96 -9.80
C LYS A 626 -37.42 -27.35 -9.02
N GLU A 627 -36.28 -27.47 -9.70
CA GLU A 627 -35.00 -27.72 -9.04
C GLU A 627 -34.47 -26.46 -8.34
N HIS A 628 -34.54 -25.31 -8.99
CA HIS A 628 -34.22 -24.01 -8.38
C HIS A 628 -35.12 -23.70 -7.17
N GLU A 629 -36.41 -24.00 -7.24
CA GLU A 629 -37.37 -23.80 -6.15
C GLU A 629 -37.00 -24.63 -4.91
N LYS A 630 -36.57 -25.89 -5.09
CA LYS A 630 -36.02 -26.74 -4.01
C LYS A 630 -34.70 -26.22 -3.44
N ILE A 631 -33.83 -25.66 -4.29
CA ILE A 631 -32.55 -25.08 -3.85
C ILE A 631 -32.85 -23.88 -2.93
N VAL A 632 -33.71 -22.95 -3.36
CA VAL A 632 -34.15 -21.79 -2.57
C VAL A 632 -34.80 -22.23 -1.25
N GLU A 633 -35.67 -23.24 -1.25
CA GLU A 633 -36.28 -23.75 -0.01
C GLU A 633 -35.23 -24.39 0.94
N SER A 634 -34.15 -24.97 0.39
CA SER A 634 -33.04 -25.51 1.18
C SER A 634 -32.11 -24.43 1.74
N GLU A 635 -31.91 -23.32 1.01
CA GLU A 635 -31.09 -22.19 1.44
C GLU A 635 -31.82 -21.33 2.47
N ALA A 636 -33.14 -21.17 2.34
CA ALA A 636 -33.97 -20.55 3.38
C ALA A 636 -33.84 -21.29 4.72
N LYS A 637 -33.93 -22.63 4.72
CA LYS A 637 -33.77 -23.46 5.92
C LYS A 637 -32.37 -23.34 6.53
N LYS A 638 -31.31 -23.42 5.71
CA LYS A 638 -29.92 -23.18 6.17
C LYS A 638 -29.73 -21.78 6.76
N THR A 639 -30.37 -20.77 6.20
CA THR A 639 -30.29 -19.38 6.69
C THR A 639 -30.96 -19.24 8.07
N GLU A 640 -32.09 -19.92 8.28
CA GLU A 640 -32.79 -19.94 9.57
C GLU A 640 -32.12 -20.85 10.63
N GLU A 641 -31.30 -21.82 10.20
CA GLU A 641 -30.38 -22.55 11.09
C GLU A 641 -29.16 -21.68 11.44
N LEU A 642 -28.60 -20.94 10.48
CA LEU A 642 -27.47 -20.03 10.70
C LEU A 642 -27.82 -18.93 11.71
N SER A 643 -28.99 -18.28 11.56
CA SER A 643 -29.40 -17.19 12.45
C SER A 643 -29.61 -17.65 13.91
N LYS A 644 -30.05 -18.88 14.12
CA LYS A 644 -30.17 -19.47 15.47
C LYS A 644 -28.79 -19.74 16.09
N ILE A 645 -27.85 -20.27 15.29
CA ILE A 645 -26.46 -20.46 15.72
C ILE A 645 -25.80 -19.11 16.04
N GLU A 646 -26.03 -18.06 15.25
CA GLU A 646 -25.55 -16.71 15.55
C GLU A 646 -26.17 -16.13 16.83
N GLU A 647 -27.46 -16.37 17.08
CA GLU A 647 -28.13 -15.90 18.31
C GLU A 647 -27.63 -16.63 19.58
N GLU A 648 -27.28 -17.91 19.47
CA GLU A 648 -26.65 -18.68 20.56
C GLU A 648 -25.20 -18.22 20.80
N LEU A 649 -24.39 -18.06 19.74
CA LEU A 649 -23.02 -17.53 19.82
C LEU A 649 -22.95 -16.09 20.35
N SER A 650 -23.99 -15.28 20.12
CA SER A 650 -24.09 -13.94 20.69
C SER A 650 -24.31 -13.99 22.21
N LYS A 651 -25.18 -14.88 22.68
CA LYS A 651 -25.47 -15.05 24.13
C LYS A 651 -24.26 -15.61 24.87
N GLU A 652 -23.57 -16.61 24.32
CA GLU A 652 -22.35 -17.18 24.90
C GLU A 652 -21.23 -16.13 25.02
N LYS A 653 -21.07 -15.26 24.00
CA LYS A 653 -20.17 -14.09 24.07
C LYS A 653 -20.58 -13.07 25.12
N GLU A 654 -21.86 -12.76 25.28
CA GLU A 654 -22.32 -11.80 26.29
C GLU A 654 -22.05 -12.32 27.71
N GLU A 655 -22.22 -13.62 27.97
CA GLU A 655 -21.84 -14.23 29.25
C GLU A 655 -20.32 -14.22 29.48
N GLU A 656 -19.51 -14.54 28.47
CA GLU A 656 -18.04 -14.51 28.59
C GLU A 656 -17.51 -13.08 28.81
N ILE A 657 -18.06 -12.08 28.11
CA ILE A 657 -17.75 -10.65 28.32
C ILE A 657 -18.16 -10.20 29.73
N LEU A 658 -19.35 -10.61 30.20
CA LEU A 658 -19.83 -10.28 31.55
C LEU A 658 -18.96 -10.92 32.64
N LYS A 659 -18.42 -12.12 32.40
CA LYS A 659 -17.47 -12.78 33.29
C LYS A 659 -16.12 -12.07 33.32
N ALA A 660 -15.52 -11.82 32.15
CA ALA A 660 -14.25 -11.11 32.02
C ALA A 660 -14.29 -9.69 32.62
N SER A 661 -15.43 -9.00 32.49
CA SER A 661 -15.68 -7.69 33.11
C SER A 661 -15.57 -7.73 34.65
N LYS A 662 -16.17 -8.75 35.29
CA LYS A 662 -16.11 -8.93 36.76
C LYS A 662 -14.69 -9.24 37.24
N GLU A 663 -13.98 -10.14 36.55
CA GLU A 663 -12.59 -10.49 36.86
C GLU A 663 -11.68 -9.25 36.74
N ASN A 664 -11.91 -8.39 35.75
CA ASN A 664 -11.17 -7.14 35.57
C ASN A 664 -11.48 -6.10 36.68
N GLU A 665 -12.72 -6.06 37.19
CA GLU A 665 -13.09 -5.21 38.33
C GLU A 665 -12.39 -5.64 39.63
N GLU A 666 -12.23 -6.96 39.86
CA GLU A 666 -11.47 -7.50 41.00
C GLU A 666 -9.95 -7.24 40.88
N LEU A 667 -9.41 -7.34 39.66
CA LEU A 667 -8.03 -6.96 39.38
C LEU A 667 -7.78 -5.46 39.66
N GLN A 668 -8.68 -4.56 39.26
CA GLN A 668 -8.57 -3.13 39.58
C GLN A 668 -8.61 -2.86 41.09
N LYS A 669 -9.49 -3.53 41.85
CA LYS A 669 -9.53 -3.43 43.32
C LYS A 669 -8.20 -3.89 43.95
N THR A 670 -7.61 -4.95 43.42
CA THR A 670 -6.30 -5.46 43.86
C THR A 670 -5.15 -4.49 43.54
N ILE A 671 -5.14 -3.92 42.33
CA ILE A 671 -4.15 -2.91 41.91
C ILE A 671 -4.22 -1.66 42.81
N LEU A 672 -5.43 -1.19 43.14
CA LEU A 672 -5.62 -0.05 44.07
C LEU A 672 -5.08 -0.35 45.47
N LYS A 673 -5.29 -1.57 46.00
CA LYS A 673 -4.74 -2.01 47.29
C LYS A 673 -3.21 -2.04 47.29
N LEU A 674 -2.60 -2.68 46.28
CA LEU A 674 -1.14 -2.73 46.13
C LEU A 674 -0.52 -1.35 45.93
N THR A 675 -1.21 -0.45 45.23
CA THR A 675 -0.77 0.95 45.06
C THR A 675 -0.79 1.72 46.39
N ALA A 676 -1.79 1.50 47.25
CA ALA A 676 -1.85 2.09 48.57
C ALA A 676 -0.76 1.52 49.51
N GLU A 677 -0.50 0.22 49.46
CA GLU A 677 0.56 -0.45 50.22
C GLU A 677 1.96 0.02 49.80
N ASN A 678 2.23 0.13 48.49
CA ASN A 678 3.49 0.69 47.97
C ASN A 678 3.69 2.14 48.43
N LYS A 679 2.64 2.98 48.38
CA LYS A 679 2.69 4.37 48.86
C LYS A 679 2.83 4.50 50.39
N ALA A 680 2.53 3.44 51.14
CA ALA A 680 2.86 3.35 52.56
C ALA A 680 4.33 2.95 52.75
N ASN A 681 4.82 1.99 51.98
CA ASN A 681 6.22 1.52 52.01
C ASN A 681 7.20 2.64 51.62
N GLU A 682 6.92 3.45 50.59
CA GLU A 682 7.70 4.64 50.24
C GLU A 682 7.86 5.61 51.42
N LYS A 683 6.79 5.86 52.19
CA LYS A 683 6.82 6.73 53.36
C LYS A 683 7.63 6.14 54.53
N VAL A 684 7.73 4.81 54.63
CA VAL A 684 8.59 4.14 55.60
C VAL A 684 10.05 4.23 55.15
N ILE A 685 10.33 4.01 53.87
CA ILE A 685 11.67 4.15 53.27
C ILE A 685 12.19 5.57 53.45
N GLN A 686 11.38 6.60 53.14
CA GLN A 686 11.78 8.00 53.34
C GLN A 686 12.14 8.28 54.80
N LYS A 687 11.29 7.89 55.76
CA LYS A 687 11.60 8.04 57.20
C LYS A 687 12.86 7.33 57.66
N LEU A 688 13.28 6.25 56.98
CA LEU A 688 14.55 5.57 57.25
C LEU A 688 15.73 6.35 56.66
N LEU A 689 15.60 6.90 55.45
CA LEU A 689 16.60 7.77 54.82
C LEU A 689 16.83 9.07 55.61
N ASP A 690 15.75 9.70 56.06
CA ASP A 690 15.78 10.89 56.92
C ASP A 690 16.59 10.59 58.20
N ARG A 691 16.27 9.47 58.87
CA ARG A 691 16.92 9.05 60.12
C ARG A 691 18.39 8.62 59.94
N ILE A 692 18.77 8.10 58.77
CA ILE A 692 20.17 7.85 58.41
C ILE A 692 20.93 9.18 58.24
N THR A 693 20.27 10.20 57.68
CA THR A 693 20.84 11.55 57.50
C THR A 693 21.05 12.25 58.85
N ASP A 694 20.11 12.11 59.79
CA ASP A 694 20.25 12.60 61.16
C ASP A 694 21.41 11.91 61.91
N LEU A 695 21.61 10.60 61.72
CA LEU A 695 22.75 9.88 62.32
C LEU A 695 24.09 10.32 61.71
N SER A 696 24.13 10.55 60.39
CA SER A 696 25.33 11.02 59.69
C SER A 696 25.76 12.43 60.15
N THR A 697 24.80 13.35 60.29
CA THR A 697 25.07 14.73 60.74
C THR A 697 25.41 14.84 62.23
N ASN A 698 24.93 13.92 63.09
CA ASN A 698 25.35 13.87 64.49
C ASN A 698 26.79 13.33 64.64
N ASN A 699 27.20 12.34 63.84
CA ASN A 699 28.57 11.82 63.85
C ASN A 699 29.62 12.84 63.36
N GLN A 700 29.22 13.89 62.62
CA GLN A 700 30.10 15.00 62.24
C GLN A 700 30.39 15.99 63.38
N LYS A 701 29.66 15.93 64.51
CA LYS A 701 29.87 16.83 65.66
C LYS A 701 30.85 16.31 66.71
N THR A 702 31.28 15.05 66.61
CA THR A 702 32.10 14.38 67.63
C THR A 702 33.59 14.25 67.29
N HIS A 703 34.04 14.74 66.13
CA HIS A 703 35.46 14.76 65.74
C HIS A 703 35.96 16.17 65.40
N GLN A 704 36.07 17.02 66.42
CA GLN A 704 37.13 18.03 66.45
C GLN A 704 38.35 17.43 67.17
N ILE A 705 39.54 17.48 66.54
CA ILE A 705 40.87 17.75 67.15
C ILE A 705 41.98 17.47 66.12
N ASN A 706 42.94 18.40 66.03
CA ASN A 706 44.25 18.31 65.38
C ASN A 706 44.31 17.93 63.88
N GLU A 707 44.11 18.93 63.02
CA GLU A 707 44.93 19.05 61.80
C GLU A 707 46.19 19.89 62.08
N LYS A 708 47.29 19.47 61.45
CA LYS A 708 48.59 20.16 61.31
C LYS A 708 49.30 19.43 60.16
N THR A 709 49.93 20.06 59.16
CA THR A 709 50.33 21.47 58.94
C THR A 709 50.40 21.72 57.41
N ILE A 710 50.80 22.93 56.96
CA ILE A 710 51.17 23.32 55.57
C ILE A 710 49.91 23.62 54.71
N GLU A 711 49.57 24.88 54.38
CA GLU A 711 50.25 25.90 53.54
C GLU A 711 50.18 25.58 52.02
N GLU A 712 49.95 26.52 51.10
CA GLU A 712 49.35 27.87 51.19
C GLU A 712 48.79 28.29 49.81
N SER A 713 48.01 29.36 49.77
CA SER A 713 47.54 30.18 48.63
C SER A 713 47.99 29.89 47.18
N ALA A 714 47.02 29.89 46.25
CA ALA A 714 47.21 30.39 44.87
C ALA A 714 45.87 30.90 44.26
N PRO A 715 45.85 32.04 43.53
CA PRO A 715 44.62 32.61 42.96
C PRO A 715 44.45 32.41 41.43
N THR A 716 43.48 33.14 40.88
CA THR A 716 42.79 33.11 39.58
C THR A 716 43.63 33.16 38.28
N THR A 717 42.98 32.69 37.20
CA THR A 717 42.95 33.21 35.79
C THR A 717 43.74 32.56 34.64
N SER A 718 43.00 32.33 33.54
CA SER A 718 43.35 32.47 32.10
C SER A 718 43.89 31.28 31.23
N VAL A 719 42.94 30.67 30.51
CA VAL A 719 42.90 30.27 29.07
C VAL A 719 44.23 30.04 28.30
N THR A 720 44.49 28.82 27.78
CA THR A 720 44.40 28.50 26.31
C THR A 720 44.76 27.07 25.89
N SER A 721 43.90 26.51 25.02
CA SER A 721 44.21 25.55 23.93
C SER A 721 44.53 24.06 24.19
N LYS A 722 43.78 23.21 23.47
CA LYS A 722 44.20 21.97 22.77
C LYS A 722 45.06 20.94 23.54
N ASN A 723 44.40 20.00 24.21
CA ASN A 723 44.31 18.59 23.76
C ASN A 723 43.46 17.76 24.73
N ALA A 724 42.27 17.33 24.30
CA ALA A 724 41.43 16.43 25.09
C ALA A 724 41.92 14.97 24.94
N PRO A 725 42.19 14.23 26.04
CA PRO A 725 42.57 12.83 25.94
C PRO A 725 41.38 11.97 25.53
N LEU A 726 41.62 10.96 24.67
CA LEU A 726 40.61 9.98 24.29
C LEU A 726 40.12 9.21 25.54
N VAL A 727 38.83 9.32 25.83
CA VAL A 727 38.14 8.48 26.80
C VAL A 727 38.16 7.03 26.30
N ILE A 728 38.68 6.10 27.11
CA ILE A 728 38.76 4.67 26.75
C ILE A 728 38.12 3.86 27.86
N ASP A 729 36.93 3.33 27.59
CA ASP A 729 36.18 2.55 28.57
C ASP A 729 36.46 1.04 28.43
N CYS A 730 36.57 0.38 29.59
CA CYS A 730 36.70 -1.06 29.66
C CYS A 730 35.32 -1.72 29.51
N LEU A 731 35.08 -2.38 28.37
CA LEU A 731 33.79 -2.98 28.02
C LEU A 731 33.36 -4.17 28.91
N ILE A 732 34.18 -4.58 29.89
CA ILE A 732 33.87 -5.65 30.85
C ILE A 732 33.22 -5.10 32.13
N CYS A 733 33.44 -3.81 32.44
CA CYS A 733 32.91 -3.14 33.65
C CYS A 733 32.30 -1.76 33.34
N SER A 734 32.13 -1.43 32.05
CA SER A 734 31.64 -0.16 31.51
C SER A 734 32.26 1.11 32.13
N SER A 735 33.48 0.99 32.66
CA SER A 735 34.15 2.03 33.43
C SER A 735 35.35 2.60 32.68
N GLN A 736 35.55 3.92 32.77
CA GLN A 736 36.66 4.63 32.16
C GLN A 736 38.01 4.13 32.68
N ILE A 737 38.95 3.85 31.78
CA ILE A 737 40.34 3.57 32.11
C ILE A 737 41.06 4.92 32.33
N LYS A 738 41.53 5.16 33.56
CA LYS A 738 42.28 6.35 33.94
C LYS A 738 43.78 6.15 33.70
N SER A 739 44.52 7.24 33.50
CA SER A 739 45.98 7.19 33.34
C SER A 739 46.63 6.55 34.57
N GLY A 740 47.66 5.73 34.36
CA GLY A 740 48.34 4.97 35.42
C GLY A 740 47.66 3.66 35.85
N GLN A 741 46.46 3.33 35.34
CA GLN A 741 45.84 2.02 35.59
C GLN A 741 46.44 0.93 34.68
N GLU A 742 46.68 -0.26 35.23
CA GLU A 742 47.13 -1.41 34.45
C GLU A 742 46.05 -1.88 33.45
N VAL A 743 46.50 -2.20 32.23
CA VAL A 743 45.62 -2.61 31.14
C VAL A 743 46.16 -3.78 30.32
N ILE A 744 45.25 -4.68 29.97
CA ILE A 744 45.45 -5.72 28.96
C ILE A 744 44.89 -5.21 27.62
N ARG A 745 45.66 -5.41 26.53
CA ARG A 745 45.30 -4.99 25.17
C ARG A 745 45.08 -6.22 24.28
N CYS A 746 43.95 -6.28 23.58
CA CYS A 746 43.71 -7.34 22.59
C CYS A 746 44.72 -7.22 21.44
N PRO A 747 45.36 -8.33 20.97
CA PRO A 747 46.34 -8.29 19.90
C PRO A 747 45.70 -7.99 18.54
N LEU A 748 44.41 -8.33 18.35
CA LEU A 748 43.67 -8.15 17.10
C LEU A 748 43.02 -6.76 17.05
N CYS A 749 41.90 -6.53 17.74
CA CYS A 749 41.17 -5.26 17.69
C CYS A 749 41.82 -4.09 18.46
N LYS A 750 42.97 -4.31 19.10
CA LYS A 750 43.77 -3.31 19.84
C LYS A 750 43.06 -2.59 21.00
N ARG A 751 41.80 -2.93 21.34
CA ARG A 751 41.03 -2.41 22.49
C ARG A 751 41.74 -2.75 23.81
N ARG A 752 41.60 -1.86 24.79
CA ARG A 752 42.16 -1.98 26.15
C ARG A 752 41.07 -2.32 27.16
N PHE A 753 41.44 -3.06 28.20
CA PHE A 753 40.61 -3.43 29.34
C PHE A 753 41.45 -3.30 30.62
N HIS A 754 40.86 -2.99 31.78
CA HIS A 754 41.58 -3.08 33.06
C HIS A 754 42.12 -4.50 33.26
N SER A 755 43.35 -4.65 33.75
CA SER A 755 43.99 -5.98 33.88
C SER A 755 43.11 -6.97 34.67
N ASN A 756 42.63 -6.57 35.84
CA ASN A 756 41.77 -7.40 36.69
C ASN A 756 40.44 -7.80 36.03
N CYS A 757 39.89 -6.98 35.13
CA CYS A 757 38.67 -7.31 34.40
C CYS A 757 38.93 -8.36 33.32
N ALA A 758 40.01 -8.23 32.55
CA ALA A 758 40.40 -9.23 31.56
C ALA A 758 40.86 -10.55 32.20
N PHE A 759 41.56 -10.53 33.35
CA PHE A 759 41.89 -11.73 34.11
C PHE A 759 40.64 -12.47 34.64
N LYS A 760 39.64 -11.75 35.17
CA LYS A 760 38.38 -12.36 35.60
C LYS A 760 37.61 -12.96 34.42
N TRP A 761 37.41 -12.17 33.35
CA TRP A 761 36.74 -12.60 32.13
C TRP A 761 37.34 -13.91 31.57
N ARG A 762 38.67 -14.04 31.65
CA ARG A 762 39.39 -15.20 31.10
C ARG A 762 39.37 -16.48 31.92
N LYS A 763 38.68 -16.50 33.07
CA LYS A 763 38.34 -17.76 33.76
C LYS A 763 37.26 -18.52 32.99
N ASP A 764 36.32 -17.78 32.41
CA ASP A 764 35.10 -18.33 31.79
C ASP A 764 35.13 -18.20 30.24
N HIS A 765 35.92 -17.28 29.68
CA HIS A 765 35.96 -16.99 28.25
C HIS A 765 37.39 -16.77 27.70
N THR A 766 37.84 -17.57 26.73
CA THR A 766 39.19 -17.40 26.12
C THR A 766 39.32 -16.17 25.21
N GLN A 767 38.20 -15.67 24.69
CA GLN A 767 38.11 -14.70 23.60
C GLN A 767 37.86 -13.25 24.07
N CYS A 768 38.27 -12.28 23.25
CA CYS A 768 38.10 -10.85 23.48
C CYS A 768 36.62 -10.42 23.29
N PRO A 769 35.96 -9.79 24.28
CA PRO A 769 34.55 -9.41 24.19
C PRO A 769 34.25 -8.31 23.14
N ALA A 770 35.28 -7.73 22.52
CA ALA A 770 35.14 -6.70 21.48
C ALA A 770 35.36 -7.22 20.04
N CYS A 771 35.80 -8.47 19.85
CA CYS A 771 36.06 -9.02 18.50
C CYS A 771 36.12 -10.56 18.39
N ASN A 772 35.85 -11.30 19.47
CA ASN A 772 35.84 -12.76 19.58
C ASN A 772 37.14 -13.49 19.17
N GLY A 773 38.23 -12.77 18.96
CA GLY A 773 39.57 -13.34 18.77
C GLY A 773 40.33 -13.47 20.09
N ASP A 774 41.32 -14.37 20.14
CA ASP A 774 42.02 -14.71 21.38
C ASP A 774 42.70 -13.51 22.05
N LEU A 775 42.58 -13.44 23.39
CA LEU A 775 43.37 -12.54 24.22
C LEU A 775 44.80 -13.10 24.39
N PRO A 776 45.83 -12.27 24.66
CA PRO A 776 47.20 -12.76 24.85
C PRO A 776 47.24 -13.79 25.98
N ARG A 777 48.18 -14.75 25.98
CA ARG A 777 48.50 -15.48 27.22
C ARG A 777 49.22 -14.52 28.17
N ILE A 778 48.91 -14.62 29.46
CA ILE A 778 49.27 -13.70 30.54
C ILE A 778 49.45 -14.54 31.80
#